data_AF-A0A517PKV1-F1
#
_entry.id   AF-A0A517PKV1-F1
#
_cell.length_a   1.000
_cell.length_b   1.000
_cell.length_c   1.000
_cell.angle_alpha   90.00
_cell.angle_beta   90.00
_cell.angle_gamma   90.00
#
_symmetry.space_group_name_H-M   'P 1'
#
loop_
_entity.id
_entity.type
_entity.pdbx_description
1 polymer ?
#
loop_
_entity_poly.entity_id
_entity_poly.type
_entity_poly.pdbx_seq_one_letter_code
_entity_poly.pdbx_strand_id
1 'polypeptide(L)'
;MQSVSAETDRQRKSKWPRLILCVVIVVLSLRLVTVVSGSASGWHSLWYDWKAEAWRLLGQTTSVSEELPEKQAQYWLQQVEQIPATRTDAQVALGAAWMLTEPQYGFLKRDILTTEDARELSGNLFELRNRAEAEYQALCRDACLEQAAIATQLAPEDVDFWRQRALLLFVLSDESEWEHPTEDWLSLLAECAVHDPENALYDYLAAIRFYQQSAEPVWDDDYRLTLKIANPKIYAQAEQRLEAGQKKPTLDVGAITWSATLAFLEQTSLPRGEQIKAAEGRNAIYPAEMIVIRLLRWLDNACKSDLRQKKYAAVIRNADRELRIAEQLTGRDNLYELTIFKYSFHTLGLGHSFQVLQTHPESFTPEEAAKLKQDLHQAWLQRKIFMEALKRYHAQQDAQPAFVAPLATTLAELSQPFILLLFLLSLLLEMTVRWVGWHETDTAPRPGWWRTLVAWFSGVSLSLFLSGVIPADALPERVWNILLLTLGWISLILILTCSLRMIRKEGNLTWIALISLLLVLLIPVLISFQYSSLQTIVEHYWLHASLAHFIPVSLLLAVLYGTAVFIVIRFLCSPGWSARRKLTVCGLVFLVTLLIVPAGSMVFRGSLNPAEIQTWFGSDSSMDDENPFLALAARNRQPQKQIPAWIWIYPQWTSHHGEGLATLLSLSILLSWSLLRRSRLSNASDSQIWQEGVLLLRRSSLVALLVVTMVYLAALPSVIKAENKDYQKRSQALLNLLEPLQEVDRIQAEIKEEPEQMQSFGLQIKEIEQQLIEEADQTVNPSPQGELKPLE
;
A
#
# COMPACT_ATOMS: atom_id res chain seq x y z
N MET A 1 -38.10 55.01 -26.30
CA MET A 1 -36.63 54.87 -26.16
C MET A 1 -36.16 54.41 -24.76
N GLN A 2 -36.92 54.61 -23.66
CA GLN A 2 -36.50 54.17 -22.31
C GLN A 2 -36.68 52.67 -22.00
N SER A 3 -37.49 51.91 -22.76
CA SER A 3 -37.71 50.46 -22.52
C SER A 3 -36.56 49.58 -23.01
N VAL A 4 -35.87 49.97 -24.10
CA VAL A 4 -34.75 49.21 -24.67
C VAL A 4 -33.56 49.18 -23.71
N SER A 5 -33.32 50.27 -22.98
CA SER A 5 -32.24 50.38 -21.98
C SER A 5 -32.39 49.38 -20.83
N ALA A 6 -33.60 49.24 -20.27
CA ALA A 6 -33.85 48.37 -19.12
C ALA A 6 -33.79 46.87 -19.47
N GLU A 7 -34.15 46.52 -20.71
CA GLU A 7 -34.13 45.16 -21.22
C GLU A 7 -32.70 44.72 -21.59
N THR A 8 -31.90 45.62 -22.17
CA THR A 8 -30.45 45.41 -22.31
C THR A 8 -29.75 45.32 -20.96
N ASP A 9 -30.15 46.09 -19.94
CA ASP A 9 -29.54 46.05 -18.61
C ASP A 9 -29.93 44.81 -17.81
N ARG A 10 -31.16 44.29 -17.97
CA ARG A 10 -31.59 42.99 -17.45
C ARG A 10 -30.85 41.83 -18.13
N GLN A 11 -30.69 41.88 -19.45
CA GLN A 11 -29.89 40.89 -20.19
C GLN A 11 -28.40 40.98 -19.83
N ARG A 12 -27.86 42.19 -19.58
CA ARG A 12 -26.49 42.39 -19.07
C ARG A 12 -26.34 41.77 -17.68
N LYS A 13 -27.19 42.14 -16.72
CA LYS A 13 -27.19 41.59 -15.34
C LYS A 13 -27.38 40.07 -15.30
N SER A 14 -28.13 39.49 -16.24
CA SER A 14 -28.30 38.03 -16.38
C SER A 14 -27.05 37.31 -16.89
N LYS A 15 -26.17 37.99 -17.66
CA LYS A 15 -24.95 37.41 -18.24
C LYS A 15 -23.70 37.60 -17.37
N TRP A 16 -23.69 38.58 -16.45
CA TRP A 16 -22.57 38.86 -15.53
C TRP A 16 -22.07 37.63 -14.74
N PRO A 17 -22.93 36.79 -14.14
CA PRO A 17 -22.45 35.61 -13.40
C PRO A 17 -21.71 34.60 -14.30
N ARG A 18 -22.18 34.43 -15.55
CA ARG A 18 -21.51 33.56 -16.54
C ARG A 18 -20.17 34.14 -16.98
N LEU A 19 -20.10 35.46 -17.12
CA LEU A 19 -18.87 36.16 -17.51
C LEU A 19 -17.83 36.10 -16.39
N ILE A 20 -18.24 36.31 -15.12
CA ILE A 20 -17.39 36.12 -13.93
C ILE A 20 -16.87 34.69 -13.87
N LEU A 21 -17.74 33.69 -14.07
CA LEU A 21 -17.36 32.29 -14.10
C LEU A 21 -16.31 31.98 -15.19
N CYS A 22 -16.51 32.51 -16.40
CA CYS A 22 -15.54 32.35 -17.50
C CYS A 22 -14.20 33.00 -17.14
N VAL A 23 -14.21 34.21 -16.56
CA VAL A 23 -12.99 34.89 -16.11
C VAL A 23 -12.28 34.08 -15.04
N VAL A 24 -12.99 33.52 -14.06
CA VAL A 24 -12.40 32.65 -13.02
C VAL A 24 -11.73 31.43 -13.64
N ILE A 25 -12.40 30.73 -14.57
CA ILE A 25 -11.82 29.56 -15.25
C ILE A 25 -10.58 29.95 -16.06
N VAL A 26 -10.62 31.07 -16.79
CA VAL A 26 -9.46 31.57 -17.55
C VAL A 26 -8.29 31.89 -16.62
N VAL A 27 -8.54 32.58 -15.50
CA VAL A 27 -7.50 32.93 -14.51
C VAL A 27 -6.91 31.67 -13.88
N LEU A 28 -7.74 30.70 -13.49
CA LEU A 28 -7.28 29.43 -12.92
C LEU A 28 -6.47 28.60 -13.94
N SER A 29 -6.93 28.55 -15.19
CA SER A 29 -6.23 27.86 -16.28
C SER A 29 -4.89 28.53 -16.59
N LEU A 30 -4.85 29.87 -16.63
CA LEU A 30 -3.62 30.62 -16.83
C LEU A 30 -2.63 30.37 -15.66
N ARG A 31 -3.12 30.38 -14.41
CA ARG A 31 -2.31 30.04 -13.23
C ARG A 31 -1.73 28.63 -13.35
N LEU A 32 -2.53 27.66 -13.78
CA LEU A 32 -2.05 26.29 -14.00
C LEU A 32 -0.97 26.25 -15.07
N VAL A 33 -1.21 26.84 -16.24
CA VAL A 33 -0.24 26.92 -17.35
C VAL A 33 1.08 27.54 -16.87
N THR A 34 1.03 28.62 -16.10
CA THR A 34 2.24 29.28 -15.56
C THR A 34 3.01 28.37 -14.60
N VAL A 35 2.32 27.65 -13.70
CA VAL A 35 2.97 26.74 -12.74
C VAL A 35 3.53 25.49 -13.42
N VAL A 36 2.76 24.89 -14.32
CA VAL A 36 3.14 23.71 -15.09
C VAL A 36 4.34 24.01 -15.99
N SER A 37 4.32 25.16 -16.70
CA SER A 37 5.41 25.58 -17.57
C SER A 37 6.66 26.07 -16.80
N GLY A 38 6.48 26.51 -15.55
CA GLY A 38 7.57 26.88 -14.65
C GLY A 38 8.22 25.68 -13.94
N SER A 39 7.68 24.47 -14.11
CA SER A 39 8.24 23.23 -13.59
C SER A 39 8.94 22.46 -14.71
N ALA A 40 10.12 21.93 -14.42
CA ALA A 40 10.91 21.15 -15.37
C ALA A 40 10.21 19.86 -15.87
N SER A 41 9.20 19.37 -15.14
CA SER A 41 8.44 18.16 -15.51
C SER A 41 6.93 18.36 -15.53
N GLY A 42 6.43 19.58 -15.29
CA GLY A 42 5.02 19.83 -15.01
C GLY A 42 4.07 19.34 -16.09
N TRP A 43 4.39 19.58 -17.37
CA TRP A 43 3.54 19.16 -18.49
C TRP A 43 3.51 17.64 -18.67
N HIS A 44 4.64 16.97 -18.44
CA HIS A 44 4.75 15.52 -18.56
C HIS A 44 4.02 14.81 -17.42
N SER A 45 4.22 15.27 -16.17
CA SER A 45 3.50 14.75 -15.00
C SER A 45 1.99 14.96 -15.15
N LEU A 46 1.55 16.16 -15.54
CA LEU A 46 0.14 16.45 -15.77
C LEU A 46 -0.50 15.49 -16.78
N TRP A 47 0.16 15.28 -17.92
CA TRP A 47 -0.32 14.34 -18.94
C TRP A 47 -0.39 12.91 -18.40
N TYR A 48 0.66 12.48 -17.69
CA TYR A 48 0.76 11.15 -17.14
C TYR A 48 -0.30 10.86 -16.08
N ASP A 49 -0.57 11.81 -15.17
CA ASP A 49 -1.59 11.66 -14.13
C ASP A 49 -2.99 11.45 -14.74
N TRP A 50 -3.33 12.21 -15.78
CA TRP A 50 -4.59 12.04 -16.50
C TRP A 50 -4.67 10.72 -17.25
N LYS A 51 -3.56 10.29 -17.84
CA LYS A 51 -3.46 9.02 -18.56
C LYS A 51 -3.59 7.84 -17.60
N ALA A 52 -2.88 7.89 -16.46
CA ALA A 52 -2.94 6.90 -15.39
C ALA A 52 -4.37 6.77 -14.85
N GLU A 53 -5.05 7.89 -14.56
CA GLU A 53 -6.42 7.83 -14.05
C GLU A 53 -7.41 7.28 -15.09
N ALA A 54 -7.25 7.63 -16.36
CA ALA A 54 -8.06 7.05 -17.43
C ALA A 54 -7.84 5.54 -17.59
N TRP A 55 -6.61 5.07 -17.42
CA TRP A 55 -6.25 3.65 -17.45
C TRP A 55 -6.76 2.90 -16.22
N ARG A 56 -6.70 3.51 -15.04
CA ARG A 56 -7.26 2.95 -13.80
C ARG A 56 -8.76 2.72 -13.91
N LEU A 57 -9.51 3.65 -14.52
CA LEU A 57 -10.94 3.46 -14.81
C LEU A 57 -11.22 2.27 -15.76
N LEU A 58 -10.24 1.87 -16.57
CA LEU A 58 -10.32 0.71 -17.46
C LEU A 58 -9.78 -0.58 -16.82
N GLY A 59 -9.39 -0.54 -15.55
CA GLY A 59 -8.76 -1.68 -14.85
C GLY A 59 -7.36 -2.01 -15.35
N GLN A 60 -6.68 -1.06 -15.99
CA GLN A 60 -5.31 -1.22 -16.48
C GLN A 60 -4.29 -0.71 -15.46
N THR A 61 -3.11 -1.31 -15.48
CA THR A 61 -1.91 -0.91 -14.73
C THR A 61 -1.45 0.48 -15.14
N THR A 62 -1.05 1.28 -14.15
CA THR A 62 -0.74 2.70 -14.35
C THR A 62 0.74 3.02 -14.23
N SER A 63 1.53 2.12 -13.66
CA SER A 63 2.98 2.21 -13.56
C SER A 63 3.62 0.86 -13.83
N VAL A 64 4.92 0.88 -14.16
CA VAL A 64 5.71 -0.35 -14.28
C VAL A 64 5.68 -1.13 -12.97
N SER A 65 5.74 -0.44 -11.82
CA SER A 65 5.72 -1.09 -10.50
C SER A 65 4.44 -1.88 -10.19
N GLU A 66 3.31 -1.54 -10.83
CA GLU A 66 2.02 -2.23 -10.66
C GLU A 66 1.88 -3.45 -11.58
N GLU A 67 2.78 -3.64 -12.54
CA GLU A 67 2.78 -4.81 -13.42
C GLU A 67 3.32 -6.06 -12.73
N LEU A 68 2.94 -7.23 -13.25
CA LEU A 68 3.50 -8.50 -12.76
C LEU A 68 5.02 -8.57 -12.99
N PRO A 69 5.76 -9.32 -12.16
CA PRO A 69 7.22 -9.42 -12.23
C PRO A 69 7.76 -9.69 -13.65
N GLU A 70 7.17 -10.63 -14.39
CA GLU A 70 7.58 -10.94 -15.77
C GLU A 70 7.53 -9.72 -16.70
N LYS A 71 6.45 -8.93 -16.64
CA LYS A 71 6.31 -7.74 -17.48
C LYS A 71 7.26 -6.63 -17.05
N GLN A 72 7.49 -6.49 -15.75
CA GLN A 72 8.52 -5.57 -15.25
C GLN A 72 9.89 -5.94 -15.82
N ALA A 73 10.25 -7.22 -15.74
CA ALA A 73 11.51 -7.74 -16.27
C ALA A 73 11.67 -7.42 -17.76
N GLN A 74 10.65 -7.74 -18.57
CA GLN A 74 10.64 -7.43 -20.01
C GLN A 74 10.82 -5.92 -20.28
N TYR A 75 10.13 -5.06 -19.52
CA TYR A 75 10.25 -3.62 -19.65
C TYR A 75 11.69 -3.15 -19.34
N TRP A 76 12.27 -3.58 -18.22
CA TRP A 76 13.60 -3.14 -17.82
C TRP A 76 14.69 -3.67 -18.75
N LEU A 77 14.62 -4.94 -19.17
CA LEU A 77 15.53 -5.49 -20.18
C LEU A 77 15.47 -4.69 -21.49
N GLN A 78 14.26 -4.33 -21.94
CA GLN A 78 14.08 -3.48 -23.12
C GLN A 78 14.69 -2.08 -22.93
N GLN A 79 14.53 -1.44 -21.76
CA GLN A 79 15.16 -0.15 -21.48
C GLN A 79 16.69 -0.25 -21.52
N VAL A 80 17.25 -1.33 -20.96
CA VAL A 80 18.70 -1.55 -20.95
C VAL A 80 19.27 -1.68 -22.36
N GLU A 81 18.56 -2.36 -23.27
CA GLU A 81 18.96 -2.47 -24.67
C GLU A 81 18.83 -1.16 -25.46
N GLN A 82 17.79 -0.36 -25.16
CA GLN A 82 17.47 0.86 -25.92
C GLN A 82 18.28 2.08 -25.51
N ILE A 83 18.68 2.18 -24.24
CA ILE A 83 19.42 3.32 -23.71
C ILE A 83 20.91 3.15 -24.04
N PRO A 84 21.51 3.92 -24.97
CA PRO A 84 22.90 3.71 -25.38
C PRO A 84 23.90 3.92 -24.23
N ALA A 85 23.53 4.79 -23.27
CA ALA A 85 24.35 5.12 -22.12
C ALA A 85 24.65 3.91 -21.21
N THR A 86 23.85 2.84 -21.25
CA THR A 86 24.14 1.58 -20.52
C THR A 86 25.42 0.89 -20.99
N ARG A 87 25.95 1.26 -22.16
CA ARG A 87 27.21 0.72 -22.70
C ARG A 87 28.37 1.70 -22.68
N THR A 88 28.14 2.97 -22.33
CA THR A 88 29.15 4.03 -22.44
C THR A 88 29.36 4.82 -21.16
N ASP A 89 28.44 4.74 -20.20
CA ASP A 89 28.52 5.42 -18.91
C ASP A 89 28.44 4.37 -17.79
N ALA A 90 29.50 4.29 -16.98
CA ALA A 90 29.62 3.31 -15.90
C ALA A 90 28.49 3.43 -14.87
N GLN A 91 28.11 4.66 -14.51
CA GLN A 91 27.09 4.94 -13.51
C GLN A 91 25.70 4.53 -14.02
N VAL A 92 25.42 4.77 -15.31
CA VAL A 92 24.17 4.32 -15.96
C VAL A 92 24.13 2.79 -16.09
N ALA A 93 25.24 2.15 -16.48
CA ALA A 93 25.35 0.69 -16.57
C ALA A 93 25.10 0.02 -15.20
N LEU A 94 25.70 0.56 -14.14
CA LEU A 94 25.48 0.06 -12.78
C LEU A 94 24.04 0.28 -12.32
N GLY A 95 23.44 1.44 -12.63
CA GLY A 95 22.04 1.71 -12.32
C GLY A 95 21.09 0.74 -13.03
N ALA A 96 21.38 0.40 -14.29
CA ALA A 96 20.67 -0.64 -15.02
C ALA A 96 20.78 -2.00 -14.32
N ALA A 97 21.98 -2.39 -13.86
CA ALA A 97 22.19 -3.63 -13.12
C ALA A 97 21.30 -3.70 -11.87
N TRP A 98 21.26 -2.63 -11.08
CA TRP A 98 20.42 -2.55 -9.87
C TRP A 98 18.92 -2.57 -10.16
N MET A 99 18.47 -2.08 -11.32
CA MET A 99 17.06 -2.20 -11.72
C MET A 99 16.68 -3.64 -12.10
N LEU A 100 17.64 -4.48 -12.44
CA LEU A 100 17.46 -5.87 -12.87
C LEU A 100 17.60 -6.89 -11.72
N THR A 101 17.80 -6.47 -10.47
CA THR A 101 17.99 -7.39 -9.33
C THR A 101 16.70 -7.98 -8.77
N GLU A 102 15.66 -7.16 -8.62
CA GLU A 102 14.39 -7.53 -7.99
C GLU A 102 13.22 -6.77 -8.64
N PRO A 103 11.98 -7.28 -8.55
CA PRO A 103 10.81 -6.54 -9.02
C PRO A 103 10.50 -5.38 -8.08
N GLN A 104 9.75 -4.40 -8.58
CA GLN A 104 9.13 -3.40 -7.71
C GLN A 104 7.81 -3.97 -7.16
N TYR A 105 7.56 -3.80 -5.87
CA TYR A 105 6.42 -4.42 -5.17
C TYR A 105 5.08 -3.67 -5.30
N GLY A 106 4.91 -2.80 -6.30
CA GLY A 106 3.66 -2.08 -6.53
C GLY A 106 2.49 -3.00 -6.89
N PHE A 107 2.76 -4.13 -7.55
CA PHE A 107 1.76 -5.13 -7.89
C PHE A 107 1.16 -5.80 -6.66
N LEU A 108 1.92 -5.95 -5.56
CA LEU A 108 1.38 -6.46 -4.28
C LEU A 108 0.27 -5.53 -3.76
N LYS A 109 0.49 -4.22 -3.83
CA LYS A 109 -0.51 -3.23 -3.41
C LYS A 109 -1.77 -3.33 -4.29
N ARG A 110 -1.61 -3.50 -5.60
CA ARG A 110 -2.75 -3.70 -6.52
C ARG A 110 -3.51 -4.97 -6.16
N ASP A 111 -2.82 -6.09 -6.02
CA ASP A 111 -3.43 -7.39 -5.77
C ASP A 111 -4.14 -7.41 -4.40
N ILE A 112 -3.57 -6.77 -3.36
CA ILE A 112 -4.26 -6.56 -2.07
C ILE A 112 -5.53 -5.70 -2.23
N LEU A 113 -5.52 -4.67 -3.08
CA LEU A 113 -6.66 -3.78 -3.30
C LEU A 113 -7.75 -4.36 -4.22
N THR A 114 -7.44 -5.38 -5.03
CA THR A 114 -8.36 -5.97 -6.01
C THR A 114 -8.96 -7.32 -5.58
N THR A 115 -8.48 -7.92 -4.48
CA THR A 115 -8.95 -9.25 -4.02
C THR A 115 -9.95 -9.11 -2.87
N GLU A 116 -10.97 -9.98 -2.83
CA GLU A 116 -12.10 -9.91 -1.89
C GLU A 116 -11.69 -9.99 -0.40
N ASP A 117 -10.54 -10.58 -0.07
CA ASP A 117 -9.98 -10.63 1.28
C ASP A 117 -8.54 -10.11 1.33
N ALA A 118 -8.39 -8.78 1.22
CA ALA A 118 -7.13 -8.04 1.42
C ALA A 118 -6.37 -8.45 2.71
N ARG A 119 -7.11 -8.93 3.72
CA ARG A 119 -6.61 -9.39 5.01
C ARG A 119 -6.02 -10.81 4.95
N GLU A 120 -6.60 -11.72 4.16
CA GLU A 120 -6.07 -13.08 3.99
C GLU A 120 -4.79 -13.06 3.14
N LEU A 121 -4.76 -12.25 2.07
CA LEU A 121 -3.54 -12.05 1.28
C LEU A 121 -2.39 -11.43 2.10
N SER A 122 -2.72 -10.59 3.10
CA SER A 122 -1.70 -10.01 3.99
C SER A 122 -0.93 -11.07 4.80
N GLY A 123 -1.57 -12.22 5.09
CA GLY A 123 -0.94 -13.35 5.78
C GLY A 123 0.09 -14.12 4.94
N ASN A 124 -0.03 -14.07 3.61
CA ASN A 124 0.84 -14.81 2.67
C ASN A 124 1.82 -13.90 1.89
N LEU A 125 1.97 -12.63 2.28
CA LEU A 125 2.79 -11.64 1.56
C LEU A 125 4.25 -12.06 1.39
N PHE A 126 4.80 -12.76 2.38
CA PHE A 126 6.19 -13.20 2.35
C PHE A 126 6.45 -14.24 1.26
N GLU A 127 5.59 -15.27 1.15
CA GLU A 127 5.71 -16.28 0.10
C GLU A 127 5.50 -15.69 -1.29
N LEU A 128 4.53 -14.77 -1.43
CA LEU A 128 4.23 -14.14 -2.71
C LEU A 128 5.38 -13.23 -3.17
N ARG A 129 6.01 -12.52 -2.23
CA ARG A 129 7.23 -11.74 -2.47
C ARG A 129 8.38 -12.64 -2.95
N ASN A 130 8.68 -13.72 -2.24
CA ASN A 130 9.78 -14.63 -2.59
C ASN A 130 9.58 -15.25 -3.98
N ARG A 131 8.35 -15.65 -4.31
CA ARG A 131 8.02 -16.17 -5.65
C ARG A 131 8.22 -15.12 -6.74
N ALA A 132 7.75 -13.90 -6.51
CA ALA A 132 7.90 -12.80 -7.46
C ALA A 132 9.37 -12.41 -7.69
N GLU A 133 10.19 -12.41 -6.64
CA GLU A 133 11.64 -12.20 -6.73
C GLU A 133 12.29 -13.28 -7.59
N ALA A 134 12.00 -14.57 -7.34
CA ALA A 134 12.56 -15.69 -8.09
C ALA A 134 12.16 -15.66 -9.58
N GLU A 135 10.88 -15.40 -9.88
CA GLU A 135 10.39 -15.27 -11.27
C GLU A 135 11.07 -14.12 -12.02
N TYR A 136 11.27 -12.98 -11.36
CA TYR A 136 11.96 -11.84 -11.94
C TYR A 136 13.44 -12.14 -12.21
N GLN A 137 14.11 -12.78 -11.24
CA GLN A 137 15.53 -13.11 -11.32
C GLN A 137 15.82 -14.14 -12.41
N ALA A 138 14.97 -15.15 -12.57
CA ALA A 138 15.09 -16.13 -13.65
C ALA A 138 15.17 -15.49 -15.05
N LEU A 139 14.62 -14.29 -15.24
CA LEU A 139 14.64 -13.55 -16.50
C LEU A 139 15.78 -12.51 -16.58
N CYS A 140 16.07 -11.83 -15.47
CA CYS A 140 16.93 -10.65 -15.44
C CYS A 140 18.38 -10.94 -15.02
N ARG A 141 18.66 -12.11 -14.44
CA ARG A 141 19.93 -12.38 -13.73
C ARG A 141 21.16 -12.19 -14.60
N ASP A 142 21.17 -12.77 -15.79
CA ASP A 142 22.33 -12.71 -16.68
C ASP A 142 22.61 -11.29 -17.16
N ALA A 143 21.55 -10.56 -17.55
CA ALA A 143 21.66 -9.17 -17.96
C ALA A 143 22.09 -8.25 -16.79
N CYS A 144 21.62 -8.53 -15.57
CA CYS A 144 22.08 -7.83 -14.36
C CYS A 144 23.60 -7.97 -14.18
N LEU A 145 24.13 -9.19 -14.29
CA LEU A 145 25.55 -9.45 -14.13
C LEU A 145 26.39 -8.88 -15.29
N GLU A 146 25.87 -8.92 -16.51
CA GLU A 146 26.50 -8.31 -17.68
C GLU A 146 26.63 -6.79 -17.51
N GLN A 147 25.56 -6.12 -17.08
CA GLN A 147 25.58 -4.66 -16.84
C GLN A 147 26.55 -4.27 -15.71
N ALA A 148 26.61 -5.07 -14.64
CA ALA A 148 27.60 -4.87 -13.58
C ALA A 148 29.05 -5.02 -14.10
N ALA A 149 29.29 -6.00 -14.97
CA ALA A 149 30.59 -6.18 -15.61
C ALA A 149 30.96 -4.99 -16.52
N ILE A 150 30.02 -4.52 -17.34
CA ILE A 150 30.20 -3.32 -18.20
C ILE A 150 30.58 -2.11 -17.34
N ALA A 151 29.89 -1.88 -16.22
CA ALA A 151 30.20 -0.76 -15.33
C ALA A 151 31.66 -0.78 -14.84
N THR A 152 32.14 -1.94 -14.38
CA THR A 152 33.54 -2.11 -13.95
C THR A 152 34.56 -2.06 -15.09
N GLN A 153 34.17 -2.38 -16.33
CA GLN A 153 35.04 -2.24 -17.50
C GLN A 153 35.17 -0.78 -17.96
N LEU A 154 34.11 0.02 -17.80
CA LEU A 154 34.09 1.43 -18.15
C LEU A 154 34.84 2.30 -17.14
N ALA A 155 34.82 1.93 -15.86
CA ALA A 155 35.51 2.63 -14.77
C ALA A 155 36.27 1.67 -13.84
N PRO A 156 37.34 1.00 -14.32
CA PRO A 156 38.06 -0.03 -13.56
C PRO A 156 38.83 0.49 -12.35
N GLU A 157 39.12 1.79 -12.30
CA GLU A 157 39.79 2.47 -11.19
C GLU A 157 38.88 2.80 -10.01
N ASP A 158 37.57 2.77 -10.20
CA ASP A 158 36.60 3.15 -9.16
C ASP A 158 36.16 1.90 -8.38
N VAL A 159 36.63 1.84 -7.13
CA VAL A 159 36.43 0.71 -6.23
C VAL A 159 34.97 0.47 -5.87
N ASP A 160 34.12 1.50 -5.90
CA ASP A 160 32.71 1.34 -5.55
C ASP A 160 31.99 0.48 -6.58
N PHE A 161 32.31 0.59 -7.87
CA PHE A 161 31.75 -0.29 -8.90
C PHE A 161 32.12 -1.77 -8.65
N TRP A 162 33.35 -2.04 -8.21
CA TRP A 162 33.79 -3.40 -7.88
C TRP A 162 33.08 -3.97 -6.66
N ARG A 163 32.85 -3.14 -5.64
CA ARG A 163 32.05 -3.50 -4.46
C ARG A 163 30.62 -3.82 -4.86
N GLN A 164 29.97 -2.96 -5.66
CA GLN A 164 28.61 -3.21 -6.14
C GLN A 164 28.52 -4.46 -7.02
N ARG A 165 29.49 -4.70 -7.92
CA ARG A 165 29.56 -5.93 -8.74
C ARG A 165 29.65 -7.18 -7.87
N ALA A 166 30.43 -7.14 -6.79
CA ALA A 166 30.49 -8.23 -5.83
C ALA A 166 29.17 -8.42 -5.07
N LEU A 167 28.48 -7.35 -4.65
CA LEU A 167 27.17 -7.45 -4.00
C LEU A 167 26.13 -8.06 -4.94
N LEU A 168 26.11 -7.64 -6.21
CA LEU A 168 25.18 -8.12 -7.23
C LEU A 168 25.36 -9.60 -7.54
N LEU A 169 26.52 -10.21 -7.30
CA LEU A 169 26.71 -11.67 -7.41
C LEU A 169 25.84 -12.47 -6.44
N PHE A 170 25.40 -11.83 -5.38
CA PHE A 170 24.63 -12.45 -4.34
C PHE A 170 23.16 -11.99 -4.50
N VAL A 171 22.32 -12.90 -5.05
CA VAL A 171 20.85 -12.88 -4.94
C VAL A 171 20.34 -13.24 -3.55
N LEU A 172 19.85 -12.25 -2.80
CA LEU A 172 19.37 -12.46 -1.44
C LEU A 172 17.94 -12.98 -1.45
N SER A 173 17.74 -14.23 -1.04
CA SER A 173 16.45 -14.67 -0.52
C SER A 173 16.53 -14.81 1.00
N ASP A 174 15.50 -14.36 1.70
CA ASP A 174 15.47 -14.25 3.17
C ASP A 174 15.64 -15.62 3.86
N GLU A 175 15.06 -16.69 3.31
CA GLU A 175 15.03 -18.01 3.97
C GLU A 175 15.34 -19.23 3.09
N SER A 176 15.32 -19.10 1.77
CA SER A 176 15.69 -20.22 0.89
C SER A 176 17.18 -20.21 0.57
N GLU A 177 17.75 -21.41 0.54
CA GLU A 177 19.04 -21.71 -0.04
C GLU A 177 19.27 -20.83 -1.29
N TRP A 178 20.31 -20.00 -1.26
CA TRP A 178 20.68 -19.20 -2.42
C TRP A 178 20.76 -20.12 -3.64
N GLU A 179 20.07 -19.75 -4.71
CA GLU A 179 20.23 -20.39 -6.02
C GLU A 179 21.72 -20.58 -6.28
N HIS A 180 22.09 -21.75 -6.79
CA HIS A 180 23.48 -22.09 -7.09
C HIS A 180 24.06 -21.00 -8.02
N PRO A 181 25.04 -20.19 -7.58
CA PRO A 181 25.66 -19.24 -8.47
C PRO A 181 26.22 -20.01 -9.67
N THR A 182 25.88 -19.53 -10.85
CA THR A 182 26.49 -19.94 -12.11
C THR A 182 28.02 -19.87 -12.00
N GLU A 183 28.70 -20.82 -12.65
CA GLU A 183 30.11 -21.16 -12.41
C GLU A 183 31.07 -19.98 -12.65
N ASP A 184 31.59 -19.45 -11.53
CA ASP A 184 32.93 -18.90 -11.25
C ASP A 184 32.92 -17.66 -10.31
N TRP A 185 31.93 -17.60 -9.41
CA TRP A 185 31.78 -16.53 -8.42
C TRP A 185 33.05 -16.28 -7.58
N LEU A 186 33.83 -17.34 -7.29
CA LEU A 186 35.05 -17.22 -6.50
C LEU A 186 36.15 -16.47 -7.27
N SER A 187 36.27 -16.69 -8.58
CA SER A 187 37.24 -15.95 -9.41
C SER A 187 36.82 -14.50 -9.59
N LEU A 188 35.52 -14.21 -9.69
CA LEU A 188 35.05 -12.82 -9.73
C LEU A 188 35.34 -12.09 -8.42
N LEU A 189 35.10 -12.73 -7.27
CA LEU A 189 35.50 -12.13 -5.98
C LEU A 189 37.01 -11.92 -5.87
N ALA A 190 37.80 -12.83 -6.43
CA ALA A 190 39.25 -12.66 -6.51
C ALA A 190 39.63 -11.48 -7.43
N GLU A 191 38.95 -11.30 -8.56
CA GLU A 191 39.10 -10.14 -9.45
C GLU A 191 38.78 -8.84 -8.71
N CYS A 192 37.63 -8.75 -8.03
CA CYS A 192 37.27 -7.56 -7.26
C CYS A 192 38.32 -7.24 -6.17
N ALA A 193 38.85 -8.26 -5.49
CA ALA A 193 39.88 -8.08 -4.47
C ALA A 193 41.24 -7.60 -5.03
N VAL A 194 41.49 -7.75 -6.33
CA VAL A 194 42.67 -7.15 -6.99
C VAL A 194 42.51 -5.64 -7.11
N HIS A 195 41.29 -5.16 -7.39
CA HIS A 195 40.98 -3.74 -7.56
C HIS A 195 40.74 -3.01 -6.23
N ASP A 196 40.30 -3.73 -5.18
CA ASP A 196 40.05 -3.18 -3.85
C ASP A 196 40.69 -4.07 -2.75
N PRO A 197 42.04 -4.12 -2.69
CA PRO A 197 42.78 -5.11 -1.90
C PRO A 197 42.71 -4.91 -0.38
N GLU A 198 42.31 -3.73 0.09
CA GLU A 198 42.24 -3.40 1.53
C GLU A 198 40.85 -3.67 2.14
N ASN A 199 39.91 -4.15 1.33
CA ASN A 199 38.53 -4.38 1.75
C ASN A 199 38.26 -5.85 2.05
N ALA A 200 37.69 -6.11 3.23
CA ALA A 200 37.34 -7.45 3.71
C ALA A 200 36.08 -8.02 3.03
N LEU A 201 35.30 -7.19 2.33
CA LEU A 201 34.02 -7.56 1.73
C LEU A 201 34.07 -8.87 0.95
N TYR A 202 35.04 -9.01 0.04
CA TYR A 202 35.12 -10.16 -0.88
C TYR A 202 35.45 -11.47 -0.15
N ASP A 203 36.34 -11.40 0.84
CA ASP A 203 36.67 -12.57 1.67
C ASP A 203 35.49 -12.97 2.57
N TYR A 204 34.75 -12.01 3.11
CA TYR A 204 33.55 -12.29 3.91
C TYR A 204 32.38 -12.84 3.09
N LEU A 205 32.16 -12.33 1.88
CA LEU A 205 31.20 -12.91 0.93
C LEU A 205 31.51 -14.39 0.64
N ALA A 206 32.78 -14.71 0.41
CA ALA A 206 33.21 -16.09 0.21
C ALA A 206 33.05 -16.94 1.49
N ALA A 207 33.39 -16.40 2.65
CA ALA A 207 33.24 -17.10 3.94
C ALA A 207 31.77 -17.46 4.22
N ILE A 208 30.84 -16.51 4.07
CA ILE A 208 29.39 -16.73 4.25
C ILE A 208 28.90 -17.84 3.33
N ARG A 209 29.31 -17.82 2.05
CA ARG A 209 28.89 -18.84 1.09
C ARG A 209 29.39 -20.24 1.48
N PHE A 210 30.64 -20.35 1.89
CA PHE A 210 31.19 -21.62 2.35
C PHE A 210 30.57 -22.10 3.67
N TYR A 211 30.24 -21.20 4.60
CA TYR A 211 29.52 -21.57 5.83
C TYR A 211 28.15 -22.17 5.53
N GLN A 212 27.37 -21.55 4.65
CA GLN A 212 26.06 -22.08 4.21
C GLN A 212 26.16 -23.48 3.58
N GLN A 213 27.24 -23.75 2.84
CA GLN A 213 27.46 -25.06 2.20
C GLN A 213 28.02 -26.12 3.14
N SER A 214 28.49 -25.74 4.33
CA SER A 214 29.26 -26.62 5.20
C SER A 214 28.67 -26.84 6.58
N ALA A 215 27.73 -26.01 7.01
CA ALA A 215 27.18 -26.11 8.35
C ALA A 215 25.78 -25.50 8.48
N GLU A 216 25.04 -26.05 9.45
CA GLU A 216 23.67 -25.68 9.74
C GLU A 216 23.47 -25.52 11.25
N PRO A 217 22.69 -24.51 11.71
CA PRO A 217 22.26 -24.43 13.10
C PRO A 217 21.21 -25.51 13.39
N VAL A 218 21.45 -26.34 14.40
CA VAL A 218 20.52 -27.36 14.88
C VAL A 218 20.02 -26.95 16.26
N TRP A 219 18.71 -26.84 16.41
CA TRP A 219 18.04 -26.60 17.68
C TRP A 219 17.54 -27.94 18.23
N ASP A 220 17.83 -28.25 19.50
CA ASP A 220 17.21 -29.39 20.17
C ASP A 220 15.84 -29.02 20.77
N ASP A 221 15.14 -30.01 21.33
CA ASP A 221 13.79 -29.85 21.91
C ASP A 221 13.74 -28.84 23.07
N ASP A 222 14.90 -28.53 23.68
CA ASP A 222 15.05 -27.52 24.73
C ASP A 222 15.39 -26.13 24.13
N TYR A 223 15.22 -25.93 22.82
CA TYR A 223 15.63 -24.74 22.08
C TYR A 223 17.10 -24.38 22.24
N ARG A 224 17.99 -25.37 22.44
CA ARG A 224 19.42 -25.11 22.56
C ARG A 224 20.11 -25.30 21.22
N LEU A 225 20.82 -24.27 20.81
CA LEU A 225 21.56 -24.22 19.56
C LEU A 225 22.84 -25.08 19.62
N THR A 226 23.07 -25.87 18.58
CA THR A 226 24.36 -26.49 18.28
C THR A 226 24.68 -26.30 16.80
N LEU A 227 25.92 -25.94 16.49
CA LEU A 227 26.34 -25.79 15.10
C LEU A 227 26.82 -27.14 14.55
N LYS A 228 26.07 -27.70 13.59
CA LYS A 228 26.41 -28.98 12.96
C LYS A 228 27.22 -28.73 11.69
N ILE A 229 28.48 -29.19 11.68
CA ILE A 229 29.37 -29.12 10.51
C ILE A 229 29.14 -30.35 9.63
N ALA A 230 28.40 -30.17 8.53
CA ALA A 230 28.11 -31.21 7.55
C ALA A 230 29.29 -31.50 6.61
N ASN A 231 30.07 -30.47 6.25
CA ASN A 231 31.23 -30.61 5.36
C ASN A 231 32.50 -29.93 5.94
N PRO A 232 33.34 -30.66 6.70
CA PRO A 232 34.52 -30.08 7.35
C PRO A 232 35.54 -29.45 6.40
N LYS A 233 35.65 -29.94 5.16
CA LYS A 233 36.61 -29.38 4.18
C LYS A 233 36.18 -28.01 3.70
N ILE A 234 34.90 -27.85 3.35
CA ILE A 234 34.35 -26.55 2.94
C ILE A 234 34.30 -25.60 4.15
N TYR A 235 34.03 -26.12 5.34
CA TYR A 235 34.09 -25.34 6.58
C TYR A 235 35.48 -24.74 6.79
N ALA A 236 36.54 -25.52 6.59
CA ALA A 236 37.92 -25.01 6.69
C ALA A 236 38.22 -23.91 5.66
N GLN A 237 37.62 -23.98 4.46
CA GLN A 237 37.72 -22.91 3.47
C GLN A 237 36.99 -21.63 3.93
N ALA A 238 35.84 -21.77 4.59
CA ALA A 238 35.11 -20.65 5.18
C ALA A 238 35.96 -19.95 6.25
N GLU A 239 36.55 -20.72 7.17
CA GLU A 239 37.46 -20.20 8.20
C GLU A 239 38.68 -19.50 7.60
N GLN A 240 39.30 -20.09 6.57
CA GLN A 240 40.43 -19.47 5.88
C GLN A 240 40.06 -18.11 5.26
N ARG A 241 38.86 -18.01 4.67
CA ARG A 241 38.36 -16.76 4.09
C ARG A 241 38.03 -15.73 5.17
N LEU A 242 37.39 -16.14 6.26
CA LEU A 242 37.15 -15.26 7.41
C LEU A 242 38.48 -14.68 7.94
N GLU A 243 39.50 -15.51 8.15
CA GLU A 243 40.81 -15.08 8.61
C GLU A 243 41.54 -14.17 7.62
N ALA A 244 41.36 -14.39 6.31
CA ALA A 244 41.90 -13.50 5.28
C ALA A 244 41.24 -12.12 5.35
N GLY A 245 39.90 -12.07 5.47
CA GLY A 245 39.14 -10.84 5.63
C GLY A 245 39.52 -10.07 6.90
N GLN A 246 39.78 -10.77 8.02
CA GLN A 246 40.17 -10.13 9.29
C GLN A 246 41.52 -9.41 9.26
N LYS A 247 42.42 -9.84 8.37
CA LYS A 247 43.72 -9.19 8.16
C LYS A 247 43.58 -7.87 7.40
N LYS A 248 42.46 -7.64 6.72
CA LYS A 248 42.19 -6.40 6.00
C LYS A 248 41.81 -5.28 6.97
N PRO A 249 42.09 -4.01 6.65
CA PRO A 249 41.80 -2.88 7.52
C PRO A 249 40.32 -2.50 7.55
N THR A 250 39.56 -2.69 6.47
CA THR A 250 38.22 -2.12 6.32
C THR A 250 37.20 -3.15 5.82
N LEU A 251 35.93 -2.93 6.18
CA LEU A 251 34.77 -3.58 5.58
C LEU A 251 33.86 -2.48 5.05
N ASP A 252 33.85 -2.32 3.73
CA ASP A 252 33.11 -1.28 3.02
C ASP A 252 32.30 -1.90 1.87
N VAL A 253 31.03 -1.51 1.78
CA VAL A 253 30.07 -2.01 0.81
C VAL A 253 29.80 -1.03 -0.34
N GLY A 254 30.29 0.21 -0.25
CA GLY A 254 30.01 1.31 -1.16
C GLY A 254 28.60 1.90 -1.01
N ALA A 255 28.42 3.16 -1.45
CA ALA A 255 27.17 3.92 -1.28
C ALA A 255 26.56 4.40 -2.61
N ILE A 256 27.06 3.97 -3.76
CA ILE A 256 26.67 4.53 -5.07
C ILE A 256 25.40 3.93 -5.68
N THR A 257 24.74 2.97 -5.01
CA THR A 257 23.60 2.25 -5.58
C THR A 257 22.46 3.18 -6.02
N TRP A 258 22.01 4.09 -5.15
CA TRP A 258 20.89 4.97 -5.46
C TRP A 258 21.25 6.05 -6.48
N SER A 259 22.45 6.60 -6.40
CA SER A 259 22.92 7.60 -7.37
C SER A 259 23.09 6.98 -8.76
N ALA A 260 23.59 5.74 -8.85
CA ALA A 260 23.67 4.97 -10.09
C ALA A 260 22.27 4.64 -10.64
N THR A 261 21.38 4.12 -9.79
CA THR A 261 20.00 3.80 -10.17
C THR A 261 19.27 5.03 -10.69
N LEU A 262 19.41 6.18 -10.03
CA LEU A 262 18.82 7.44 -10.48
C LEU A 262 19.40 7.88 -11.83
N ALA A 263 20.72 7.79 -12.02
CA ALA A 263 21.36 8.12 -13.30
C ALA A 263 20.83 7.28 -14.47
N PHE A 264 20.58 5.99 -14.26
CA PHE A 264 19.91 5.15 -15.25
C PHE A 264 18.45 5.58 -15.49
N LEU A 265 17.68 5.79 -14.42
CA LEU A 265 16.27 6.16 -14.52
C LEU A 265 16.06 7.51 -15.20
N GLU A 266 16.99 8.46 -15.05
CA GLU A 266 16.99 9.74 -15.74
C GLU A 266 17.12 9.62 -17.27
N GLN A 267 17.64 8.48 -17.77
CA GLN A 267 17.69 8.18 -19.21
C GLN A 267 16.38 7.58 -19.75
N THR A 268 15.45 7.18 -18.88
CA THR A 268 14.16 6.60 -19.27
C THR A 268 13.12 7.67 -19.59
N SER A 269 12.04 7.28 -20.26
CA SER A 269 10.88 8.17 -20.49
C SER A 269 9.91 8.27 -19.30
N LEU A 270 10.22 7.62 -18.17
CA LEU A 270 9.35 7.60 -16.99
C LEU A 270 9.17 9.02 -16.42
N PRO A 271 8.00 9.34 -15.84
CA PRO A 271 7.82 10.57 -15.09
C PRO A 271 8.82 10.67 -13.94
N ARG A 272 9.31 11.88 -13.65
CA ARG A 272 10.25 12.15 -12.56
C ARG A 272 9.81 11.59 -11.20
N GLY A 273 8.52 11.68 -10.89
CA GLY A 273 7.97 11.10 -9.65
C GLY A 273 8.06 9.58 -9.62
N GLU A 274 7.94 8.90 -10.77
CA GLU A 274 8.15 7.45 -10.87
C GLU A 274 9.62 7.07 -10.87
N GLN A 275 10.50 7.89 -11.46
CA GLN A 275 11.95 7.70 -11.39
C GLN A 275 12.44 7.69 -9.94
N ILE A 276 12.03 8.68 -9.11
CA ILE A 276 12.41 8.68 -7.69
C ILE A 276 11.81 7.49 -6.94
N LYS A 277 10.52 7.18 -7.13
CA LYS A 277 9.90 6.02 -6.49
C LYS A 277 10.59 4.72 -6.89
N ALA A 278 11.01 4.59 -8.14
CA ALA A 278 11.74 3.45 -8.65
C ALA A 278 13.13 3.35 -8.03
N ALA A 279 13.84 4.47 -7.87
CA ALA A 279 15.15 4.52 -7.23
C ALA A 279 15.06 4.20 -5.73
N GLU A 280 14.13 4.80 -5.00
CA GLU A 280 13.90 4.52 -3.57
C GLU A 280 13.41 3.11 -3.31
N GLY A 281 12.62 2.56 -4.25
CA GLY A 281 12.18 1.17 -4.21
C GLY A 281 13.33 0.17 -4.34
N ARG A 282 14.55 0.61 -4.70
CA ARG A 282 15.75 -0.22 -4.63
C ARG A 282 16.31 -0.20 -3.23
N ASN A 283 16.33 -1.38 -2.62
CA ASN A 283 16.86 -1.53 -1.28
C ASN A 283 18.37 -1.76 -1.32
N ALA A 284 19.13 -0.71 -1.64
CA ALA A 284 20.60 -0.75 -1.67
C ALA A 284 21.23 -1.21 -0.34
N ILE A 285 20.56 -0.88 0.76
CA ILE A 285 20.98 -1.17 2.13
C ILE A 285 20.90 -2.66 2.41
N TYR A 286 19.83 -3.31 1.96
CA TYR A 286 19.52 -4.67 2.35
C TYR A 286 20.58 -5.72 1.96
N PRO A 287 21.20 -5.69 0.77
CA PRO A 287 22.36 -6.52 0.49
C PRO A 287 23.53 -6.34 1.45
N ALA A 288 23.87 -5.10 1.75
CA ALA A 288 24.93 -4.79 2.69
C ALA A 288 24.59 -5.27 4.11
N GLU A 289 23.38 -4.99 4.59
CA GLU A 289 22.91 -5.44 5.89
C GLU A 289 22.91 -6.97 5.98
N MET A 290 22.38 -7.66 4.97
CA MET A 290 22.24 -9.11 5.01
C MET A 290 23.57 -9.86 5.07
N ILE A 291 24.62 -9.34 4.42
CA ILE A 291 25.98 -9.88 4.56
C ILE A 291 26.43 -9.79 6.02
N VAL A 292 26.25 -8.61 6.60
CA VAL A 292 26.69 -8.34 7.97
C VAL A 292 25.87 -9.12 9.01
N ILE A 293 24.55 -9.18 8.82
CA ILE A 293 23.60 -10.01 9.59
C ILE A 293 24.03 -11.48 9.56
N ARG A 294 24.41 -12.00 8.39
CA ARG A 294 24.82 -13.41 8.24
C ARG A 294 26.16 -13.69 8.93
N LEU A 295 27.13 -12.78 8.85
CA LEU A 295 28.39 -12.89 9.61
C LEU A 295 28.12 -12.87 11.11
N LEU A 296 27.31 -11.93 11.58
CA LEU A 296 26.95 -11.79 12.99
C LEU A 296 26.24 -13.05 13.49
N ARG A 297 25.22 -13.52 12.77
CA ARG A 297 24.47 -14.74 13.10
C ARG A 297 25.39 -15.95 13.18
N TRP A 298 26.31 -16.04 12.24
CA TRP A 298 27.25 -17.15 12.19
C TRP A 298 28.19 -17.17 13.40
N LEU A 299 28.81 -16.04 13.72
CA LEU A 299 29.74 -15.92 14.85
C LEU A 299 29.02 -16.10 16.20
N ASP A 300 27.83 -15.51 16.35
CA ASP A 300 26.98 -15.69 17.53
C ASP A 300 26.62 -17.16 17.74
N ASN A 301 26.18 -17.84 16.68
CA ASN A 301 25.87 -19.27 16.72
C ASN A 301 27.09 -20.11 17.11
N ALA A 302 28.27 -19.79 16.57
CA ALA A 302 29.51 -20.47 16.88
C ALA A 302 29.92 -20.26 18.35
N CYS A 303 29.87 -19.02 18.86
CA CYS A 303 30.12 -18.68 20.26
C CYS A 303 29.19 -19.45 21.21
N LYS A 304 27.88 -19.42 20.97
CA LYS A 304 26.89 -20.13 21.79
C LYS A 304 27.10 -21.64 21.79
N SER A 305 27.34 -22.23 20.62
CA SER A 305 27.62 -23.65 20.47
C SER A 305 28.90 -24.06 21.20
N ASP A 306 29.98 -23.28 21.08
CA ASP A 306 31.26 -23.55 21.73
C ASP A 306 31.21 -23.33 23.25
N LEU A 307 30.46 -22.33 23.72
CA LEU A 307 30.25 -22.06 25.15
C LEU A 307 29.53 -23.25 25.81
N ARG A 308 28.46 -23.75 25.18
CA ARG A 308 27.75 -24.95 25.63
C ARG A 308 28.66 -26.18 25.70
N GLN A 309 29.57 -26.30 24.74
CA GLN A 309 30.57 -27.39 24.70
C GLN A 309 31.78 -27.13 25.60
N LYS A 310 31.76 -26.05 26.42
CA LYS A 310 32.85 -25.64 27.32
C LYS A 310 34.18 -25.41 26.60
N LYS A 311 34.12 -25.04 25.31
CA LYS A 311 35.28 -24.71 24.47
C LYS A 311 35.64 -23.23 24.63
N TYR A 312 35.96 -22.81 25.85
CA TYR A 312 36.14 -21.39 26.21
C TYR A 312 37.15 -20.64 25.33
N ALA A 313 38.27 -21.27 24.97
CA ALA A 313 39.25 -20.67 24.07
C ALA A 313 38.71 -20.42 22.65
N ALA A 314 37.78 -21.26 22.17
CA ALA A 314 37.15 -21.07 20.86
C ALA A 314 36.12 -19.92 20.91
N VAL A 315 35.39 -19.79 22.03
CA VAL A 315 34.49 -18.65 22.28
C VAL A 315 35.26 -17.34 22.30
N ILE A 316 36.35 -17.24 23.07
CA ILE A 316 37.20 -16.04 23.12
C ILE A 316 37.72 -15.69 21.73
N ARG A 317 38.23 -16.67 20.97
CA ARG A 317 38.67 -16.43 19.60
C ARG A 317 37.54 -15.89 18.73
N ASN A 318 36.35 -16.49 18.75
CA ASN A 318 35.23 -16.02 17.94
C ASN A 318 34.68 -14.65 18.40
N ALA A 319 34.74 -14.35 19.69
CA ALA A 319 34.46 -13.04 20.24
C ALA A 319 35.45 -11.98 19.72
N ASP A 320 36.75 -12.25 19.74
CA ASP A 320 37.76 -11.37 19.15
C ASP A 320 37.52 -11.14 17.65
N ARG A 321 37.01 -12.18 16.96
CA ARG A 321 36.62 -12.09 15.55
C ARG A 321 35.43 -11.13 15.34
N GLU A 322 34.43 -11.13 16.22
CA GLU A 322 33.33 -10.15 16.20
C GLU A 322 33.84 -8.73 16.44
N LEU A 323 34.70 -8.53 17.45
CA LEU A 323 35.32 -7.23 17.73
C LEU A 323 36.11 -6.71 16.53
N ARG A 324 36.87 -7.59 15.86
CA ARG A 324 37.62 -7.22 14.66
C ARG A 324 36.73 -6.72 13.53
N ILE A 325 35.57 -7.35 13.31
CA ILE A 325 34.61 -6.88 12.29
C ILE A 325 34.02 -5.53 12.69
N ALA A 326 33.73 -5.30 13.98
CA ALA A 326 33.28 -3.99 14.47
C ALA A 326 34.30 -2.88 14.17
N GLU A 327 35.60 -3.15 14.33
CA GLU A 327 36.67 -2.20 13.98
C GLU A 327 36.74 -1.92 12.48
N GLN A 328 36.52 -2.92 11.65
CA GLN A 328 36.55 -2.79 10.19
C GLN A 328 35.38 -1.97 9.64
N LEU A 329 34.24 -1.94 10.34
CA LEU A 329 33.04 -1.15 10.00
C LEU A 329 33.17 0.35 10.34
N THR A 330 34.38 0.92 10.23
CA THR A 330 34.69 2.33 10.56
C THR A 330 34.81 3.25 9.34
N GLY A 331 34.43 2.77 8.15
CA GLY A 331 34.51 3.52 6.89
C GLY A 331 33.74 4.85 6.91
N ARG A 332 34.39 5.91 6.42
CA ARG A 332 33.83 7.28 6.31
C ARG A 332 32.61 7.35 5.37
N ASP A 333 32.52 6.39 4.46
CA ASP A 333 31.53 6.31 3.37
C ASP A 333 30.57 5.11 3.54
N ASN A 334 30.60 4.43 4.69
CA ASN A 334 29.64 3.36 5.00
C ASN A 334 28.25 3.94 5.26
N LEU A 335 27.22 3.21 4.80
CA LEU A 335 25.82 3.49 5.10
C LEU A 335 25.60 3.56 6.62
N TYR A 336 24.83 4.55 7.09
CA TYR A 336 24.64 4.78 8.52
C TYR A 336 23.99 3.56 9.21
N GLU A 337 23.20 2.78 8.46
CA GLU A 337 22.60 1.52 8.92
C GLU A 337 23.66 0.47 9.33
N LEU A 338 24.83 0.47 8.70
CA LEU A 338 25.95 -0.42 9.10
C LEU A 338 26.54 -0.04 10.46
N THR A 339 26.32 1.19 10.92
CA THR A 339 26.75 1.63 12.26
C THR A 339 26.00 0.88 13.36
N ILE A 340 24.73 0.47 13.12
CA ILE A 340 23.99 -0.40 14.04
C ILE A 340 24.74 -1.72 14.24
N PHE A 341 25.23 -2.31 13.15
CA PHE A 341 25.93 -3.58 13.19
C PHE A 341 27.31 -3.47 13.82
N LYS A 342 28.03 -2.37 13.60
CA LYS A 342 29.28 -2.06 14.32
C LYS A 342 29.08 -2.17 15.83
N TYR A 343 28.07 -1.46 16.38
CA TYR A 343 27.78 -1.53 17.80
C TYR A 343 27.31 -2.93 18.23
N SER A 344 26.54 -3.62 17.38
CA SER A 344 26.07 -4.98 17.67
C SER A 344 27.22 -5.98 17.81
N PHE A 345 28.14 -6.04 16.84
CA PHE A 345 29.36 -6.87 16.92
C PHE A 345 30.20 -6.52 18.14
N HIS A 346 30.37 -5.23 18.44
CA HIS A 346 31.18 -4.80 19.57
C HIS A 346 30.57 -5.26 20.91
N THR A 347 29.25 -5.09 21.08
CA THR A 347 28.56 -5.55 22.29
C THR A 347 28.50 -7.08 22.40
N LEU A 348 28.33 -7.79 21.28
CA LEU A 348 28.27 -9.26 21.27
C LEU A 348 29.64 -9.89 21.53
N GLY A 349 30.71 -9.40 20.89
CA GLY A 349 32.07 -9.89 21.15
C GLY A 349 32.48 -9.71 22.61
N LEU A 350 32.26 -8.52 23.19
CA LEU A 350 32.54 -8.30 24.61
C LEU A 350 31.61 -9.13 25.51
N GLY A 351 30.34 -9.29 25.12
CA GLY A 351 29.36 -10.09 25.83
C GLY A 351 29.75 -11.57 25.91
N HIS A 352 30.13 -12.18 24.79
CA HIS A 352 30.60 -13.56 24.73
C HIS A 352 31.86 -13.77 25.58
N SER A 353 32.84 -12.87 25.48
CA SER A 353 34.03 -12.91 26.35
C SER A 353 33.66 -12.75 27.83
N PHE A 354 32.67 -11.91 28.15
CA PHE A 354 32.19 -11.73 29.52
C PHE A 354 31.47 -12.98 30.05
N GLN A 355 30.67 -13.67 29.24
CA GLN A 355 30.05 -14.95 29.62
C GLN A 355 31.12 -16.02 29.94
N VAL A 356 32.22 -16.05 29.18
CA VAL A 356 33.38 -16.91 29.50
C VAL A 356 34.03 -16.49 30.81
N LEU A 357 34.18 -15.17 31.07
CA LEU A 357 34.73 -14.68 32.34
C LEU A 357 33.89 -15.13 33.54
N GLN A 358 32.57 -15.19 33.42
CA GLN A 358 31.68 -15.65 34.50
C GLN A 358 31.78 -17.16 34.73
N THR A 359 31.78 -17.94 33.65
CA THR A 359 31.71 -19.40 33.71
C THR A 359 33.07 -20.08 33.87
N HIS A 360 34.15 -19.41 33.43
CA HIS A 360 35.53 -19.87 33.51
C HIS A 360 36.50 -18.68 33.73
N PRO A 361 36.52 -18.09 34.95
CA PRO A 361 37.31 -16.89 35.25
C PRO A 361 38.82 -17.03 34.99
N GLU A 362 39.33 -18.27 35.06
CA GLU A 362 40.73 -18.63 34.88
C GLU A 362 41.25 -18.36 33.45
N SER A 363 40.34 -18.16 32.48
CA SER A 363 40.67 -17.79 31.11
C SER A 363 41.26 -16.37 30.97
N PHE A 364 41.12 -15.53 32.00
CA PHE A 364 41.52 -14.13 31.97
C PHE A 364 42.41 -13.78 33.16
N THR A 365 43.39 -12.90 32.94
CA THR A 365 44.11 -12.25 34.03
C THR A 365 43.19 -11.26 34.77
N PRO A 366 43.47 -10.90 36.04
CA PRO A 366 42.67 -9.90 36.76
C PRO A 366 42.59 -8.54 36.06
N GLU A 367 43.67 -8.15 35.36
CA GLU A 367 43.72 -6.89 34.59
C GLU A 367 42.83 -6.97 33.34
N GLU A 368 42.89 -8.07 32.59
CA GLU A 368 42.02 -8.31 31.43
C GLU A 368 40.55 -8.40 31.85
N ALA A 369 40.24 -9.05 32.97
CA ALA A 369 38.89 -9.15 33.50
C ALA A 369 38.32 -7.77 33.90
N ALA A 370 39.13 -6.91 34.55
CA ALA A 370 38.71 -5.56 34.89
C ALA A 370 38.48 -4.70 33.65
N LYS A 371 39.38 -4.80 32.67
CA LYS A 371 39.27 -4.09 31.40
C LYS A 371 38.05 -4.53 30.60
N LEU A 372 37.81 -5.85 30.49
CA LEU A 372 36.66 -6.41 29.78
C LEU A 372 35.32 -5.89 30.34
N LYS A 373 35.18 -5.81 31.67
CA LYS A 373 33.98 -5.24 32.32
C LYS A 373 33.78 -3.78 31.96
N GLN A 374 34.85 -2.99 32.00
CA GLN A 374 34.81 -1.57 31.64
C GLN A 374 34.46 -1.38 30.16
N ASP A 375 35.10 -2.14 29.28
CA ASP A 375 34.90 -2.07 27.83
C ASP A 375 33.46 -2.49 27.47
N LEU A 376 32.93 -3.56 28.09
CA LEU A 376 31.55 -4.01 27.89
C LEU A 376 30.54 -2.93 28.30
N HIS A 377 30.73 -2.32 29.48
CA HIS A 377 29.88 -1.24 29.95
C HIS A 377 29.87 -0.06 28.96
N GLN A 378 31.05 0.34 28.52
CA GLN A 378 31.21 1.44 27.57
C GLN A 378 30.61 1.12 26.20
N ALA A 379 30.73 -0.11 25.73
CA ALA A 379 30.14 -0.57 24.48
C ALA A 379 28.61 -0.47 24.49
N TRP A 380 27.98 -0.94 25.57
CA TRP A 380 26.53 -0.83 25.74
C TRP A 380 26.07 0.62 25.86
N LEU A 381 26.83 1.46 26.56
CA LEU A 381 26.53 2.88 26.66
C LEU A 381 26.55 3.57 25.29
N GLN A 382 27.59 3.32 24.49
CA GLN A 382 27.67 3.85 23.12
C GLN A 382 26.50 3.38 22.26
N ARG A 383 26.14 2.09 22.33
CA ARG A 383 25.00 1.53 21.61
C ARG A 383 23.68 2.19 22.02
N LYS A 384 23.43 2.38 23.32
CA LYS A 384 22.20 3.02 23.83
C LYS A 384 22.08 4.48 23.38
N ILE A 385 23.18 5.24 23.44
CA ILE A 385 23.22 6.63 22.95
C ILE A 385 22.88 6.66 21.46
N PHE A 386 23.48 5.78 20.66
CA PHE A 386 23.23 5.71 19.23
C PHE A 386 21.78 5.33 18.89
N MET A 387 21.22 4.32 19.56
CA MET A 387 19.83 3.89 19.33
C MET A 387 18.82 4.97 19.72
N GLU A 388 19.04 5.69 20.82
CA GLU A 388 18.20 6.83 21.20
C GLU A 388 18.35 8.00 20.22
N ALA A 389 19.55 8.27 19.72
CA ALA A 389 19.77 9.28 18.69
C ALA A 389 19.01 8.96 17.40
N LEU A 390 19.06 7.70 16.93
CA LEU A 390 18.27 7.23 15.80
C LEU A 390 16.76 7.38 16.05
N LYS A 391 16.29 7.04 17.24
CA LYS A 391 14.88 7.19 17.62
C LYS A 391 14.44 8.66 17.57
N ARG A 392 15.23 9.58 18.12
CA ARG A 392 14.96 11.03 18.07
C ARG A 392 15.03 11.57 16.65
N TYR A 393 15.97 11.12 15.84
CA TYR A 393 16.07 11.48 14.42
C TYR A 393 14.80 11.07 13.65
N HIS A 394 14.36 9.82 13.77
CA HIS A 394 13.13 9.36 13.13
C HIS A 394 11.89 10.10 13.66
N ALA A 395 11.81 10.37 14.98
CA ALA A 395 10.73 11.17 15.54
C ALA A 395 10.72 12.62 15.00
N GLN A 396 11.89 13.22 14.76
CA GLN A 396 11.99 14.53 14.12
C GLN A 396 11.55 14.48 12.66
N GLN A 397 11.92 13.43 11.91
CA GLN A 397 11.45 13.22 10.54
C GLN A 397 9.93 13.05 10.48
N ASP A 398 9.36 12.25 11.37
CA ASP A 398 7.91 12.02 11.47
C ASP A 398 7.15 13.28 11.90
N ALA A 399 7.77 14.12 12.73
CA ALA A 399 7.21 15.40 13.16
C ALA A 399 7.29 16.49 12.08
N GLN A 400 8.10 16.32 11.03
CA GLN A 400 8.04 17.22 9.88
C GLN A 400 6.68 17.05 9.21
N PRO A 401 5.94 18.14 8.95
CA PRO A 401 4.61 18.04 8.35
C PRO A 401 4.70 17.30 7.01
N ALA A 402 4.16 16.08 6.99
CA ALA A 402 3.96 15.32 5.77
C ALA A 402 3.08 16.17 4.85
N PHE A 403 3.66 16.62 3.74
CA PHE A 403 3.06 17.50 2.75
C PHE A 403 2.69 18.92 3.23
N VAL A 404 3.17 19.93 2.50
CA VAL A 404 2.71 21.33 2.64
C VAL A 404 1.32 21.53 2.00
N ALA A 405 0.66 20.48 1.49
CA ALA A 405 -0.64 20.61 0.82
C ALA A 405 -1.58 19.38 0.88
N PRO A 406 -1.76 18.69 2.03
CA PRO A 406 -2.55 17.45 2.11
C PRO A 406 -3.98 17.63 1.56
N LEU A 407 -4.63 18.75 1.89
CA LEU A 407 -5.96 19.05 1.37
C LEU A 407 -5.98 19.27 -0.15
N ALA A 408 -4.96 19.92 -0.73
CA ALA A 408 -4.93 20.17 -2.17
C ALA A 408 -4.69 18.88 -2.95
N THR A 409 -3.83 17.99 -2.44
CA THR A 409 -3.59 16.66 -3.03
C THR A 409 -4.87 15.83 -3.01
N THR A 410 -5.52 15.71 -1.84
CA THR A 410 -6.80 14.99 -1.72
C THR A 410 -7.88 15.58 -2.63
N LEU A 411 -7.99 16.90 -2.74
CA LEU A 411 -8.96 17.54 -3.63
C LEU A 411 -8.64 17.29 -5.11
N ALA A 412 -7.37 17.28 -5.51
CA ALA A 412 -6.97 17.01 -6.88
C ALA A 412 -7.22 15.54 -7.27
N GLU A 413 -6.79 14.60 -6.43
CA GLU A 413 -6.99 13.15 -6.63
C GLU A 413 -8.47 12.79 -6.69
N LEU A 414 -9.30 13.32 -5.77
CA LEU A 414 -10.76 13.11 -5.80
C LEU A 414 -11.41 13.69 -7.05
N SER A 415 -10.91 14.81 -7.57
CA SER A 415 -11.58 15.53 -8.66
C SER A 415 -11.41 14.84 -10.02
N GLN A 416 -10.27 14.19 -10.28
CA GLN A 416 -9.95 13.57 -11.56
C GLN A 416 -10.97 12.49 -12.02
N PRO A 417 -11.32 11.47 -11.22
CA PRO A 417 -12.30 10.45 -11.63
C PRO A 417 -13.69 11.05 -11.88
N PHE A 418 -14.12 11.99 -11.03
CA PHE A 418 -15.39 12.70 -11.24
C PHE A 418 -15.38 13.51 -12.55
N ILE A 419 -14.28 14.18 -12.90
CA ILE A 419 -14.18 14.92 -14.17
C ILE A 419 -14.31 13.97 -15.36
N LEU A 420 -13.59 12.84 -15.36
CA LEU A 420 -13.65 11.85 -16.45
C LEU A 420 -15.08 11.31 -16.64
N LEU A 421 -15.69 10.84 -15.55
CA LEU A 421 -17.04 10.28 -15.56
C LEU A 421 -18.10 11.32 -15.98
N LEU A 422 -18.05 12.51 -15.37
CA LEU A 422 -19.01 13.57 -15.67
C LEU A 422 -18.84 14.14 -17.08
N PHE A 423 -17.62 14.19 -17.61
CA PHE A 423 -17.36 14.64 -18.97
C PHE A 423 -17.98 13.68 -19.98
N LEU A 424 -17.70 12.38 -19.87
CA LEU A 424 -18.28 11.35 -20.74
C LEU A 424 -19.82 11.34 -20.66
N LEU A 425 -20.36 11.40 -19.45
CA LEU A 425 -21.80 11.44 -19.23
C LEU A 425 -22.45 12.70 -19.79
N SER A 426 -21.83 13.86 -19.60
CA SER A 426 -22.33 15.14 -20.15
C SER A 426 -22.30 15.11 -21.67
N LEU A 427 -21.26 14.53 -22.28
CA LEU A 427 -21.16 14.35 -23.73
C LEU A 427 -22.25 13.42 -24.26
N LEU A 428 -22.50 12.28 -23.61
CA LEU A 428 -23.56 11.34 -23.98
C LEU A 428 -24.94 12.00 -23.88
N LEU A 429 -25.20 12.74 -22.81
CA LEU A 429 -26.46 13.46 -22.62
C LEU A 429 -26.63 14.58 -23.66
N GLU A 430 -25.56 15.32 -24.00
CA GLU A 430 -25.57 16.32 -25.06
C GLU A 430 -25.87 15.70 -26.42
N MET A 431 -25.20 14.60 -26.77
CA MET A 431 -25.44 13.88 -28.02
C MET A 431 -26.87 13.36 -28.10
N THR A 432 -27.40 12.81 -27.00
CA THR A 432 -28.79 12.34 -26.92
C THR A 432 -29.78 13.48 -27.13
N VAL A 433 -29.57 14.63 -26.47
CA VAL A 433 -30.43 15.82 -26.63
C VAL A 433 -30.40 16.33 -28.07
N ARG A 434 -29.22 16.37 -28.71
CA ARG A 434 -29.08 16.79 -30.11
C ARG A 434 -29.69 15.81 -31.10
N TRP A 435 -29.48 14.51 -30.88
CA TRP A 435 -29.98 13.45 -31.76
C TRP A 435 -31.50 13.38 -31.77
N VAL A 436 -32.13 13.58 -30.60
CA VAL A 436 -33.61 13.61 -30.49
C VAL A 436 -34.18 15.00 -30.86
N GLY A 437 -33.34 15.98 -31.20
CA GLY A 437 -33.78 17.31 -31.62
C GLY A 437 -34.43 18.14 -30.50
N TRP A 438 -34.09 17.86 -29.25
CA TRP A 438 -34.67 18.54 -28.09
C TRP A 438 -34.03 19.92 -27.90
N HIS A 439 -34.79 20.98 -28.17
CA HIS A 439 -34.36 22.34 -27.88
C HIS A 439 -34.72 22.76 -26.44
N GLU A 440 -33.83 23.54 -25.80
CA GLU A 440 -34.12 24.16 -24.52
C GLU A 440 -35.23 25.18 -24.68
N THR A 441 -36.46 24.83 -24.31
CA THR A 441 -37.50 25.81 -24.05
C THR A 441 -37.28 26.40 -22.66
N ASP A 442 -37.48 27.72 -22.51
CA ASP A 442 -37.30 28.47 -21.24
C ASP A 442 -38.20 27.96 -20.08
N THR A 443 -39.04 26.97 -20.34
CA THR A 443 -40.03 26.37 -19.43
C THR A 443 -39.51 25.16 -18.64
N ALA A 444 -38.32 24.62 -18.94
CA ALA A 444 -37.77 23.49 -18.20
C ALA A 444 -37.51 23.85 -16.72
N PRO A 445 -38.07 23.11 -15.74
CA PRO A 445 -38.03 23.47 -14.33
C PRO A 445 -36.59 23.45 -13.79
N ARG A 446 -36.14 24.60 -13.27
CA ARG A 446 -34.88 24.72 -12.54
C ARG A 446 -35.11 24.20 -11.10
N PRO A 447 -34.54 23.07 -10.67
CA PRO A 447 -34.39 22.84 -9.24
C PRO A 447 -33.52 23.98 -8.68
N GLY A 448 -33.90 24.52 -7.52
CA GLY A 448 -33.05 25.48 -6.83
C GLY A 448 -31.67 24.88 -6.58
N TRP A 449 -30.61 25.69 -6.68
CA TRP A 449 -29.21 25.25 -6.55
C TRP A 449 -28.96 24.39 -5.30
N TRP A 450 -29.63 24.68 -4.18
CA TRP A 450 -29.53 23.90 -2.93
C TRP A 450 -30.01 22.45 -3.09
N ARG A 451 -31.00 22.20 -3.95
CA ARG A 451 -31.57 20.86 -4.19
C ARG A 451 -30.60 19.98 -4.95
N THR A 452 -29.94 20.58 -5.94
CA THR A 452 -28.85 19.95 -6.68
C THR A 452 -27.72 19.59 -5.73
N LEU A 453 -27.31 20.52 -4.86
CA LEU A 453 -26.28 20.24 -3.85
C LEU A 453 -26.66 19.10 -2.91
N VAL A 454 -27.89 19.08 -2.37
CA VAL A 454 -28.34 18.01 -1.47
C VAL A 454 -28.30 16.66 -2.18
N ALA A 455 -28.75 16.56 -3.44
CA ALA A 455 -28.72 15.29 -4.16
C ALA A 455 -27.30 14.81 -4.46
N TRP A 456 -26.37 15.71 -4.80
CA TRP A 456 -24.97 15.37 -4.99
C TRP A 456 -24.31 14.93 -3.69
N PHE A 457 -24.51 15.67 -2.61
CA PHE A 457 -23.98 15.32 -1.29
C PHE A 457 -24.52 13.97 -0.81
N SER A 458 -25.84 13.74 -0.90
CA SER A 458 -26.44 12.46 -0.51
C SER A 458 -25.95 11.28 -1.35
N GLY A 459 -25.76 11.44 -2.66
CA GLY A 459 -25.24 10.36 -3.51
C GLY A 459 -23.78 10.03 -3.21
N VAL A 460 -22.93 11.05 -3.01
CA VAL A 460 -21.52 10.86 -2.60
C VAL A 460 -21.43 10.22 -1.22
N SER A 461 -22.17 10.73 -0.22
CA SER A 461 -22.17 10.15 1.13
C SER A 461 -22.68 8.71 1.16
N LEU A 462 -23.73 8.40 0.39
CA LEU A 462 -24.26 7.05 0.33
C LEU A 462 -23.28 6.10 -0.38
N SER A 463 -22.65 6.54 -1.46
CA SER A 463 -21.61 5.76 -2.13
C SER A 463 -20.41 5.51 -1.22
N LEU A 464 -19.91 6.54 -0.54
CA LEU A 464 -18.79 6.43 0.40
C LEU A 464 -19.12 5.50 1.56
N PHE A 465 -20.37 5.51 2.03
CA PHE A 465 -20.83 4.56 3.03
C PHE A 465 -20.86 3.12 2.50
N LEU A 466 -21.49 2.89 1.34
CA LEU A 466 -21.70 1.56 0.76
C LEU A 466 -20.41 0.90 0.26
N SER A 467 -19.57 1.67 -0.43
CA SER A 467 -18.38 1.17 -1.12
C SER A 467 -17.08 1.50 -0.38
N GLY A 468 -17.11 2.35 0.64
CA GLY A 468 -15.93 2.71 1.44
C GLY A 468 -16.01 2.22 2.89
N VAL A 469 -17.02 2.70 3.63
CA VAL A 469 -17.15 2.44 5.08
C VAL A 469 -17.46 0.98 5.39
N ILE A 470 -18.34 0.35 4.61
CA ILE A 470 -18.72 -1.06 4.81
C ILE A 470 -17.55 -1.99 4.50
N PRO A 471 -16.88 -1.92 3.31
CA PRO A 471 -15.77 -2.82 3.01
C PRO A 471 -14.51 -2.54 3.83
N ALA A 472 -14.39 -1.35 4.43
CA ALA A 472 -13.26 -1.01 5.32
C ALA A 472 -13.44 -1.51 6.76
N ASP A 473 -14.55 -2.16 7.10
CA ASP A 473 -14.89 -2.57 8.47
C ASP A 473 -14.77 -1.44 9.52
N ALA A 474 -14.95 -0.19 9.08
CA ALA A 474 -14.83 0.97 9.96
C ALA A 474 -15.97 1.08 10.98
N LEU A 475 -17.04 0.29 10.78
CA LEU A 475 -18.15 0.15 11.71
C LEU A 475 -18.34 -1.34 12.05
N PRO A 476 -18.72 -1.68 13.30
CA PRO A 476 -19.08 -3.04 13.64
C PRO A 476 -20.17 -3.57 12.71
N GLU A 477 -20.06 -4.83 12.30
CA GLU A 477 -20.96 -5.49 11.34
C GLU A 477 -22.45 -5.26 11.67
N ARG A 478 -22.78 -5.34 12.95
CA ARG A 478 -24.12 -5.09 13.49
C ARG A 478 -24.65 -3.69 13.16
N VAL A 479 -23.79 -2.66 13.21
CA VAL A 479 -24.18 -1.26 13.04
C VAL A 479 -24.49 -0.96 11.58
N TRP A 480 -23.64 -1.37 10.64
CA TRP A 480 -23.89 -1.10 9.23
C TRP A 480 -24.99 -2.01 8.66
N ASN A 481 -25.14 -3.25 9.14
CA ASN A 481 -26.27 -4.12 8.79
C ASN A 481 -27.63 -3.50 9.21
N ILE A 482 -27.71 -2.96 10.43
CA ILE A 482 -28.90 -2.22 10.88
C ILE A 482 -29.15 -1.01 9.98
N LEU A 483 -28.12 -0.23 9.65
CA LEU A 483 -28.26 0.95 8.78
C LEU A 483 -28.72 0.59 7.37
N LEU A 484 -28.14 -0.43 6.73
CA LEU A 484 -28.57 -0.94 5.42
C LEU A 484 -30.00 -1.46 5.43
N LEU A 485 -30.36 -2.23 6.46
CA LEU A 485 -31.71 -2.76 6.61
C LEU A 485 -32.71 -1.61 6.78
N THR A 486 -32.38 -0.62 7.61
CA THR A 486 -33.20 0.57 7.81
C THR A 486 -33.35 1.37 6.50
N LEU A 487 -32.26 1.54 5.75
CA LEU A 487 -32.27 2.20 4.44
C LEU A 487 -33.10 1.42 3.41
N GLY A 488 -32.98 0.09 3.37
CA GLY A 488 -33.74 -0.79 2.50
C GLY A 488 -35.24 -0.74 2.80
N TRP A 489 -35.62 -0.80 4.08
CA TRP A 489 -37.01 -0.64 4.52
C TRP A 489 -37.58 0.73 4.19
N ILE A 490 -36.83 1.80 4.47
CA ILE A 490 -37.26 3.17 4.14
C ILE A 490 -37.44 3.31 2.63
N SER A 491 -36.54 2.76 1.82
CA SER A 491 -36.60 2.80 0.35
C SER A 491 -37.80 2.02 -0.18
N LEU A 492 -38.04 0.81 0.33
CA LEU A 492 -39.19 -0.02 -0.04
C LEU A 492 -40.50 0.68 0.33
N ILE A 493 -40.60 1.24 1.53
CA ILE A 493 -41.75 2.02 1.98
C ILE A 493 -41.95 3.23 1.07
N LEU A 494 -40.90 3.96 0.72
CA LEU A 494 -40.97 5.11 -0.20
C LEU A 494 -41.44 4.71 -1.59
N ILE A 495 -40.91 3.62 -2.16
CA ILE A 495 -41.28 3.11 -3.49
C ILE A 495 -42.74 2.67 -3.49
N LEU A 496 -43.17 1.88 -2.49
CA LEU A 496 -44.55 1.44 -2.34
C LEU A 496 -45.48 2.64 -2.18
N THR A 497 -45.16 3.57 -1.28
CA THR A 497 -45.97 4.76 -1.01
C THR A 497 -46.08 5.66 -2.25
N CYS A 498 -44.99 5.86 -3.00
CA CYS A 498 -44.99 6.63 -4.24
C CYS A 498 -45.82 5.92 -5.33
N SER A 499 -45.66 4.61 -5.50
CA SER A 499 -46.40 3.81 -6.47
C SER A 499 -47.90 3.80 -6.17
N LEU A 500 -48.29 3.58 -4.91
CA LEU A 500 -49.69 3.65 -4.44
C LEU A 500 -50.29 5.04 -4.66
N ARG A 501 -49.50 6.10 -4.41
CA ARG A 501 -49.93 7.48 -4.60
C ARG A 501 -50.13 7.83 -6.07
N MET A 502 -49.33 7.26 -6.97
CA MET A 502 -49.54 7.38 -8.42
C MET A 502 -50.79 6.64 -8.87
N ILE A 503 -50.98 5.38 -8.44
CA ILE A 503 -52.15 4.54 -8.75
C ILE A 503 -53.47 5.20 -8.30
N ARG A 504 -53.49 5.79 -7.10
CA ARG A 504 -54.66 6.51 -6.57
C ARG A 504 -55.03 7.71 -7.45
N LYS A 505 -54.03 8.40 -8.00
CA LYS A 505 -54.25 9.64 -8.74
C LYS A 505 -54.83 9.40 -10.14
N GLU A 506 -54.54 8.26 -10.75
CA GLU A 506 -55.03 7.91 -12.10
C GLU A 506 -56.28 7.01 -12.11
N GLY A 507 -56.49 6.18 -11.07
CA GLY A 507 -57.50 5.10 -11.11
C GLY A 507 -58.82 5.32 -10.35
N ASN A 508 -59.00 6.45 -9.63
CA ASN A 508 -60.17 6.71 -8.77
C ASN A 508 -60.49 5.54 -7.79
N LEU A 509 -59.45 4.84 -7.33
CA LEU A 509 -59.55 3.68 -6.43
C LEU A 509 -59.70 4.11 -4.97
N THR A 510 -60.59 3.44 -4.23
CA THR A 510 -60.81 3.67 -2.79
C THR A 510 -59.63 3.15 -1.96
N TRP A 511 -59.37 3.76 -0.79
CA TRP A 511 -58.27 3.37 0.12
C TRP A 511 -58.28 1.89 0.50
N ILE A 512 -59.47 1.28 0.59
CA ILE A 512 -59.65 -0.13 0.93
C ILE A 512 -59.07 -1.02 -0.18
N ALA A 513 -59.31 -0.71 -1.46
CA ALA A 513 -58.77 -1.47 -2.59
C ALA A 513 -57.23 -1.35 -2.69
N LEU A 514 -56.67 -0.19 -2.35
CA LEU A 514 -55.22 0.03 -2.26
C LEU A 514 -54.58 -0.76 -1.12
N ILE A 515 -55.24 -0.82 0.05
CA ILE A 515 -54.79 -1.63 1.20
C ILE A 515 -54.88 -3.13 0.87
N SER A 516 -55.93 -3.58 0.18
CA SER A 516 -56.04 -4.97 -0.30
C SER A 516 -54.98 -5.32 -1.32
N LEU A 517 -54.65 -4.42 -2.26
CA LEU A 517 -53.57 -4.62 -3.22
C LEU A 517 -52.20 -4.71 -2.52
N LEU A 518 -51.99 -3.87 -1.50
CA LEU A 518 -50.79 -3.87 -0.67
C LEU A 518 -50.64 -5.18 0.11
N LEU A 519 -51.74 -5.65 0.74
CA LEU A 519 -51.80 -6.94 1.44
C LEU A 519 -51.52 -8.11 0.48
N VAL A 520 -52.09 -8.10 -0.72
CA VAL A 520 -51.86 -9.13 -1.74
C VAL A 520 -50.42 -9.12 -2.26
N LEU A 521 -49.78 -7.96 -2.38
CA LEU A 521 -48.35 -7.83 -2.71
C LEU A 521 -47.42 -8.21 -1.54
N LEU A 522 -47.92 -8.19 -0.29
CA LEU A 522 -47.19 -8.62 0.91
C LEU A 522 -47.23 -10.15 1.13
N ILE A 523 -48.26 -10.84 0.62
CA ILE A 523 -48.42 -12.30 0.75
C ILE A 523 -47.23 -13.10 0.18
N PRO A 524 -46.65 -12.77 -0.99
CA PRO A 524 -45.45 -13.42 -1.49
C PRO A 524 -44.24 -13.22 -0.60
N VAL A 525 -44.11 -12.03 -0.01
CA VAL A 525 -43.03 -11.72 0.94
C VAL A 525 -43.10 -12.64 2.14
N LEU A 526 -44.32 -12.91 2.62
CA LEU A 526 -44.60 -13.83 3.72
C LEU A 526 -44.45 -15.31 3.32
N ILE A 527 -44.86 -15.70 2.11
CA ILE A 527 -44.74 -17.08 1.60
C ILE A 527 -43.27 -17.46 1.30
N SER A 528 -42.49 -16.54 0.73
CA SER A 528 -41.03 -16.71 0.52
C SER A 528 -40.28 -16.85 1.85
N PHE A 529 -40.78 -16.23 2.92
CA PHE A 529 -40.24 -16.39 4.28
C PHE A 529 -40.52 -17.78 4.90
N GLN A 530 -41.45 -18.55 4.34
CA GLN A 530 -41.97 -19.78 4.95
C GLN A 530 -41.44 -21.07 4.29
N TYR A 531 -40.89 -21.01 3.07
CA TYR A 531 -40.43 -22.18 2.30
C TYR A 531 -38.91 -22.15 2.04
N SER A 532 -38.15 -22.92 2.82
CA SER A 532 -36.68 -22.94 2.80
C SER A 532 -36.04 -23.54 1.54
N SER A 533 -36.70 -24.48 0.87
CA SER A 533 -36.11 -25.25 -0.25
C SER A 533 -36.00 -24.47 -1.57
N LEU A 534 -36.86 -23.46 -1.78
CA LEU A 534 -36.79 -22.57 -2.94
C LEU A 534 -35.66 -21.55 -2.80
N GLN A 535 -35.26 -21.26 -1.56
CA GLN A 535 -34.21 -20.31 -1.20
C GLN A 535 -32.80 -20.89 -1.46
N THR A 536 -32.62 -22.19 -1.22
CA THR A 536 -31.35 -22.92 -1.40
C THR A 536 -30.92 -23.07 -2.86
N ILE A 537 -31.88 -23.22 -3.78
CA ILE A 537 -31.61 -23.34 -5.23
C ILE A 537 -31.15 -21.98 -5.82
N VAL A 538 -31.64 -20.86 -5.27
CA VAL A 538 -31.21 -19.51 -5.65
C VAL A 538 -29.84 -19.18 -5.03
N GLU A 539 -29.61 -19.61 -3.78
CA GLU A 539 -28.32 -19.56 -3.05
C GLU A 539 -27.14 -20.06 -3.90
N HIS A 540 -27.29 -21.23 -4.53
CA HIS A 540 -26.20 -21.89 -5.27
C HIS A 540 -25.84 -21.21 -6.61
N TYR A 541 -26.78 -20.49 -7.23
CA TYR A 541 -26.52 -19.75 -8.49
C TYR A 541 -26.11 -18.29 -8.25
N TRP A 542 -26.41 -17.71 -7.08
CA TRP A 542 -26.17 -16.29 -6.78
C TRP A 542 -24.88 -16.02 -5.98
N LEU A 543 -24.44 -16.95 -5.13
CA LEU A 543 -23.20 -16.82 -4.34
C LEU A 543 -21.90 -16.88 -5.17
N HIS A 544 -21.96 -17.20 -6.46
CA HIS A 544 -20.79 -17.27 -7.34
C HIS A 544 -20.76 -16.16 -8.40
N ALA A 545 -21.63 -15.16 -8.31
CA ALA A 545 -21.62 -14.00 -9.19
C ALA A 545 -21.00 -12.79 -8.46
N SER A 546 -19.90 -12.25 -9.00
CA SER A 546 -19.18 -11.10 -8.42
C SER A 546 -20.11 -9.92 -8.09
N LEU A 547 -19.87 -9.24 -6.96
CA LEU A 547 -20.60 -8.04 -6.51
C LEU A 547 -20.65 -6.92 -7.57
N ALA A 548 -19.61 -6.82 -8.41
CA ALA A 548 -19.50 -5.90 -9.54
C ALA A 548 -20.56 -6.12 -10.64
N HIS A 549 -21.05 -7.36 -10.81
CA HIS A 549 -22.16 -7.69 -11.72
C HIS A 549 -23.51 -7.62 -11.00
N PHE A 550 -23.53 -7.93 -9.71
CA PHE A 550 -24.73 -7.99 -8.88
C PHE A 550 -25.45 -6.64 -8.78
N ILE A 551 -24.72 -5.56 -8.57
CA ILE A 551 -25.27 -4.21 -8.37
C ILE A 551 -25.86 -3.63 -9.66
N PRO A 552 -25.18 -3.60 -10.82
CA PRO A 552 -25.78 -3.13 -12.07
C PRO A 552 -26.92 -4.04 -12.54
N VAL A 553 -26.87 -5.36 -12.31
CA VAL A 553 -28.00 -6.26 -12.62
C VAL A 553 -29.17 -6.03 -11.68
N SER A 554 -28.94 -5.76 -10.39
CA SER A 554 -30.00 -5.44 -9.42
C SER A 554 -30.61 -4.05 -9.66
N LEU A 555 -29.81 -3.06 -10.06
CA LEU A 555 -30.28 -1.74 -10.50
C LEU A 555 -31.00 -1.82 -11.85
N LEU A 556 -30.50 -2.61 -12.80
CA LEU A 556 -31.19 -2.91 -14.06
C LEU A 556 -32.52 -3.62 -13.78
N LEU A 557 -32.56 -4.58 -12.85
CA LEU A 557 -33.78 -5.24 -12.38
C LEU A 557 -34.71 -4.27 -11.67
N ALA A 558 -34.21 -3.34 -10.86
CA ALA A 558 -35.01 -2.31 -10.20
C ALA A 558 -35.57 -1.28 -11.19
N VAL A 559 -34.80 -0.91 -12.22
CA VAL A 559 -35.22 -0.05 -13.33
C VAL A 559 -36.21 -0.80 -14.22
N LEU A 560 -35.94 -2.06 -14.58
CA LEU A 560 -36.85 -2.93 -15.35
C LEU A 560 -38.13 -3.21 -14.56
N TYR A 561 -38.06 -3.40 -13.24
CA TYR A 561 -39.20 -3.57 -12.37
C TYR A 561 -39.99 -2.28 -12.22
N GLY A 562 -39.32 -1.13 -12.02
CA GLY A 562 -39.96 0.19 -12.01
C GLY A 562 -40.63 0.52 -13.35
N THR A 563 -39.99 0.16 -14.47
CA THR A 563 -40.52 0.34 -15.82
C THR A 563 -41.66 -0.64 -16.10
N ALA A 564 -41.56 -1.90 -15.64
CA ALA A 564 -42.62 -2.90 -15.74
C ALA A 564 -43.83 -2.50 -14.91
N VAL A 565 -43.65 -2.07 -13.65
CA VAL A 565 -44.70 -1.53 -12.78
C VAL A 565 -45.35 -0.30 -13.43
N PHE A 566 -44.58 0.61 -14.02
CA PHE A 566 -45.09 1.75 -14.77
C PHE A 566 -45.91 1.33 -16.01
N ILE A 567 -45.43 0.36 -16.80
CA ILE A 567 -46.15 -0.22 -17.94
C ILE A 567 -47.43 -0.93 -17.49
N VAL A 568 -47.40 -1.68 -16.39
CA VAL A 568 -48.54 -2.43 -15.82
C VAL A 568 -49.62 -1.48 -15.29
N ILE A 569 -49.23 -0.41 -14.57
CA ILE A 569 -50.15 0.63 -14.09
C ILE A 569 -50.86 1.28 -15.30
N ARG A 570 -50.10 1.64 -16.33
CA ARG A 570 -50.66 2.22 -17.56
C ARG A 570 -51.56 1.24 -18.33
N PHE A 571 -51.22 -0.05 -18.34
CA PHE A 571 -51.97 -1.11 -19.00
C PHE A 571 -53.29 -1.44 -18.27
N LEU A 572 -53.28 -1.44 -16.93
CA LEU A 572 -54.46 -1.62 -16.09
C LEU A 572 -55.47 -0.47 -16.27
N CYS A 573 -54.96 0.77 -16.39
CA CYS A 573 -55.74 1.99 -16.62
C CYS A 573 -56.22 2.18 -18.08
N SER A 574 -55.83 1.33 -19.03
CA SER A 574 -56.31 1.42 -20.43
C SER A 574 -57.73 0.82 -20.60
N PRO A 575 -58.67 1.54 -21.24
CA PRO A 575 -60.00 1.03 -21.55
C PRO A 575 -59.95 0.15 -22.80
N GLY A 576 -60.35 -1.13 -22.69
CA GLY A 576 -60.56 -2.01 -23.86
C GLY A 576 -60.00 -3.45 -23.78
N TRP A 577 -59.29 -3.83 -22.72
CA TRP A 577 -58.63 -5.16 -22.66
C TRP A 577 -59.30 -6.12 -21.68
N SER A 578 -59.42 -7.40 -22.06
CA SER A 578 -60.13 -8.42 -21.28
C SER A 578 -59.40 -8.77 -19.97
N ALA A 579 -60.18 -9.05 -18.92
CA ALA A 579 -59.69 -9.33 -17.55
C ALA A 579 -58.62 -10.44 -17.50
N ARG A 580 -58.67 -11.40 -18.43
CA ARG A 580 -57.71 -12.51 -18.54
C ARG A 580 -56.28 -12.03 -18.82
N ARG A 581 -56.08 -11.04 -19.72
CA ARG A 581 -54.76 -10.48 -20.04
C ARG A 581 -54.22 -9.57 -18.93
N LYS A 582 -55.12 -8.86 -18.23
CA LYS A 582 -54.76 -8.05 -17.06
C LYS A 582 -54.24 -8.92 -15.90
N LEU A 583 -54.83 -10.09 -15.69
CA LEU A 583 -54.38 -11.10 -14.72
C LEU A 583 -53.02 -11.73 -15.08
N THR A 584 -52.74 -11.98 -16.36
CA THR A 584 -51.45 -12.58 -16.79
C THR A 584 -50.27 -11.64 -16.54
N VAL A 585 -50.47 -10.34 -16.78
CA VAL A 585 -49.45 -9.30 -16.58
C VAL A 585 -49.21 -9.03 -15.09
N CYS A 586 -50.26 -9.01 -14.25
CA CYS A 586 -50.10 -8.96 -12.79
C CYS A 586 -49.39 -10.21 -12.24
N GLY A 587 -49.67 -11.39 -12.82
CA GLY A 587 -48.95 -12.63 -12.49
C GLY A 587 -47.45 -12.58 -12.81
N LEU A 588 -47.07 -11.88 -13.89
CA LEU A 588 -45.67 -11.74 -14.30
C LEU A 588 -44.89 -10.79 -13.38
N VAL A 589 -45.53 -9.72 -12.90
CA VAL A 589 -44.96 -8.81 -11.87
C VAL A 589 -44.80 -9.53 -10.54
N PHE A 590 -45.80 -10.31 -10.12
CA PHE A 590 -45.76 -11.13 -8.90
C PHE A 590 -44.60 -12.15 -8.94
N LEU A 591 -44.31 -12.70 -10.12
CA LEU A 591 -43.20 -13.64 -10.34
C LEU A 591 -41.83 -12.95 -10.23
N VAL A 592 -41.72 -11.69 -10.65
CA VAL A 592 -40.50 -10.87 -10.46
C VAL A 592 -40.33 -10.41 -9.00
N THR A 593 -41.43 -10.07 -8.30
CA THR A 593 -41.38 -9.74 -6.86
C THR A 593 -40.98 -10.96 -6.01
N LEU A 594 -41.40 -12.17 -6.39
CA LEU A 594 -40.99 -13.44 -5.78
C LEU A 594 -39.48 -13.75 -5.92
N LEU A 595 -38.81 -13.20 -6.93
CA LEU A 595 -37.36 -13.34 -7.14
C LEU A 595 -36.52 -12.37 -6.28
N ILE A 596 -37.05 -11.19 -5.96
CA ILE A 596 -36.29 -10.10 -5.28
C ILE A 596 -36.34 -10.23 -3.75
N VAL A 597 -37.41 -10.77 -3.20
CA VAL A 597 -37.65 -10.80 -1.75
C VAL A 597 -36.84 -11.85 -0.97
N PRO A 598 -36.53 -13.06 -1.51
CA PRO A 598 -35.62 -14.01 -0.86
C PRO A 598 -34.21 -13.46 -0.63
N ALA A 599 -33.78 -12.45 -1.41
CA ALA A 599 -32.49 -11.80 -1.27
C ALA A 599 -32.36 -10.99 0.04
N GLY A 600 -33.47 -10.49 0.59
CA GLY A 600 -33.47 -9.75 1.86
C GLY A 600 -33.45 -10.64 3.11
N SER A 601 -33.90 -11.90 3.01
CA SER A 601 -33.91 -12.84 4.14
C SER A 601 -32.61 -13.66 4.26
N MET A 602 -31.79 -13.73 3.19
CA MET A 602 -30.45 -14.34 3.21
C MET A 602 -29.50 -13.65 4.20
N VAL A 603 -29.51 -12.31 4.26
CA VAL A 603 -28.65 -11.51 5.17
C VAL A 603 -28.95 -11.77 6.65
N PHE A 604 -30.17 -12.20 6.98
CA PHE A 604 -30.63 -12.35 8.37
C PHE A 604 -30.19 -13.67 9.05
N ARG A 605 -29.76 -14.69 8.28
CA ARG A 605 -29.37 -16.01 8.85
C ARG A 605 -27.87 -16.25 8.94
N GLY A 606 -27.04 -15.54 8.18
CA GLY A 606 -25.57 -15.60 8.31
C GLY A 606 -25.06 -15.00 9.63
N SER A 607 -25.84 -14.11 10.26
CA SER A 607 -25.45 -13.35 11.46
C SER A 607 -25.71 -14.07 12.80
N LEU A 608 -25.98 -15.38 12.80
CA LEU A 608 -26.30 -16.15 14.01
C LEU A 608 -25.51 -17.46 14.06
N ASN A 609 -24.19 -17.40 14.22
CA ASN A 609 -23.39 -18.53 14.68
C ASN A 609 -22.58 -18.17 15.96
N PRO A 610 -22.86 -18.79 17.13
CA PRO A 610 -22.20 -18.47 18.40
C PRO A 610 -20.79 -19.05 18.60
N ALA A 611 -20.19 -19.69 17.58
CA ALA A 611 -18.96 -20.49 17.75
C ALA A 611 -17.64 -19.71 17.58
N GLU A 612 -17.65 -18.47 17.05
CA GLU A 612 -16.41 -17.72 16.77
C GLU A 612 -16.02 -16.70 17.85
N ILE A 613 -16.66 -16.77 19.03
CA ILE A 613 -16.35 -15.91 20.19
C ILE A 613 -15.12 -16.43 20.98
N GLN A 614 -14.60 -17.63 20.69
CA GLN A 614 -13.41 -18.17 21.36
C GLN A 614 -12.07 -17.89 20.65
N THR A 615 -12.07 -17.31 19.45
CA THR A 615 -10.82 -16.88 18.78
C THR A 615 -10.46 -15.42 19.08
N TRP A 616 -11.32 -14.71 19.82
CA TRP A 616 -11.17 -13.29 20.18
C TRP A 616 -10.24 -13.02 21.37
N PHE A 617 -9.76 -14.04 22.08
CA PHE A 617 -8.91 -13.87 23.26
C PHE A 617 -7.75 -14.87 23.27
N GLY A 618 -6.80 -14.66 22.36
CA GLY A 618 -5.42 -15.15 22.48
C GLY A 618 -4.50 -13.94 22.49
N SER A 619 -4.30 -13.37 23.67
CA SER A 619 -3.31 -12.31 23.90
C SER A 619 -1.96 -12.98 24.17
N ASP A 620 -1.04 -12.91 23.20
CA ASP A 620 0.36 -13.22 23.47
C ASP A 620 1.21 -11.95 23.44
N SER A 621 1.70 -11.65 24.63
CA SER A 621 2.76 -10.74 24.99
C SER A 621 4.12 -11.19 24.46
N SER A 622 5.00 -10.26 24.10
CA SER A 622 6.48 -10.39 24.20
C SER A 622 7.09 -9.06 23.76
N MET A 623 7.94 -8.42 24.58
CA MET A 623 9.39 -8.64 24.67
C MET A 623 10.10 -8.36 23.34
N ASP A 624 10.15 -7.09 22.96
CA ASP A 624 10.97 -6.58 21.87
C ASP A 624 11.90 -5.51 22.45
N ASP A 625 13.20 -5.81 22.55
CA ASP A 625 14.28 -4.80 22.40
C ASP A 625 15.72 -5.34 22.56
N GLU A 626 15.96 -6.62 22.91
CA GLU A 626 17.31 -7.05 23.32
C GLU A 626 18.13 -7.80 22.24
N ASN A 627 17.49 -8.37 21.22
CA ASN A 627 18.18 -9.12 20.16
C ASN A 627 18.16 -8.33 18.82
N PRO A 628 19.29 -8.05 18.15
CA PRO A 628 19.33 -7.31 16.89
C PRO A 628 18.54 -7.98 15.74
N PHE A 629 18.39 -9.31 15.75
CA PHE A 629 17.54 -10.04 14.80
C PHE A 629 16.05 -9.86 15.13
N LEU A 630 15.70 -9.80 16.41
CA LEU A 630 14.34 -9.43 16.84
C LEU A 630 14.09 -7.94 16.69
N ALA A 631 15.09 -7.06 16.78
CA ALA A 631 14.95 -5.63 16.55
C ALA A 631 14.76 -5.32 15.06
N LEU A 632 15.36 -6.10 14.15
CA LEU A 632 15.07 -6.05 12.72
C LEU A 632 13.69 -6.64 12.42
N ALA A 633 13.39 -7.79 13.04
CA ALA A 633 12.05 -8.37 12.99
C ALA A 633 11.01 -7.44 13.62
N ALA A 634 11.32 -6.63 14.63
CA ALA A 634 10.47 -5.66 15.34
C ALA A 634 10.54 -4.25 14.73
N ARG A 635 11.49 -3.97 13.83
CA ARG A 635 11.42 -2.84 12.89
C ARG A 635 10.42 -3.17 11.78
N ASN A 636 10.40 -4.44 11.34
CA ASN A 636 9.39 -4.99 10.42
C ASN A 636 8.06 -5.38 11.11
N ARG A 637 8.10 -5.69 12.41
CA ARG A 637 6.98 -6.01 13.33
C ARG A 637 6.81 -4.91 14.38
N GLN A 638 7.19 -3.66 14.09
CA GLN A 638 6.62 -2.56 14.86
C GLN A 638 5.14 -2.84 14.76
N PRO A 639 4.40 -3.01 15.89
CA PRO A 639 3.00 -3.40 15.83
C PRO A 639 2.40 -2.41 14.87
N GLN A 640 2.05 -2.88 13.65
CA GLN A 640 1.58 -2.03 12.58
C GLN A 640 0.51 -1.22 13.27
N LYS A 641 0.79 0.07 13.58
CA LYS A 641 -0.09 0.90 14.42
C LYS A 641 -1.44 0.65 13.82
N GLN A 642 -2.31 -0.11 14.52
CA GLN A 642 -3.43 -0.81 13.87
C GLN A 642 -4.05 0.18 12.93
N ILE A 643 -3.78 0.01 11.62
CA ILE A 643 -3.98 1.11 10.68
C ILE A 643 -5.45 1.42 10.82
N PRO A 644 -5.82 2.59 11.39
CA PRO A 644 -7.18 2.76 11.82
C PRO A 644 -8.11 2.46 10.66
N ALA A 645 -9.16 1.68 10.88
CA ALA A 645 -10.04 1.20 9.81
C ALA A 645 -10.55 2.33 8.89
N TRP A 646 -10.63 3.56 9.41
CA TRP A 646 -10.99 4.75 8.64
C TRP A 646 -9.99 5.14 7.52
N ILE A 647 -8.71 4.78 7.64
CA ILE A 647 -7.69 5.01 6.60
C ILE A 647 -8.01 4.19 5.34
N TRP A 648 -8.65 3.03 5.50
CA TRP A 648 -9.02 2.13 4.41
C TRP A 648 -10.31 2.55 3.68
N ILE A 649 -11.11 3.48 4.22
CA ILE A 649 -12.39 3.90 3.62
C ILE A 649 -12.19 4.42 2.19
N TYR A 650 -11.20 5.29 1.98
CA TYR A 650 -10.97 5.88 0.66
C TYR A 650 -10.36 4.88 -0.35
N PRO A 651 -9.33 4.09 0.00
CA PRO A 651 -8.86 2.98 -0.83
C PRO A 651 -9.97 1.98 -1.20
N GLN A 652 -10.86 1.63 -0.27
CA GLN A 652 -11.99 0.74 -0.54
C GLN A 652 -13.04 1.39 -1.45
N TRP A 653 -13.33 2.67 -1.21
CA TRP A 653 -14.29 3.42 -2.03
C TRP A 653 -13.85 3.51 -3.48
N THR A 654 -12.56 3.77 -3.71
CA THR A 654 -11.96 3.85 -5.05
C THR A 654 -11.86 2.47 -5.72
N SER A 655 -11.44 1.41 -4.99
CA SER A 655 -11.35 0.04 -5.54
C SER A 655 -12.70 -0.50 -6.00
N HIS A 656 -13.79 -0.09 -5.34
CA HIS A 656 -15.16 -0.47 -5.69
C HIS A 656 -15.85 0.52 -6.66
N HIS A 657 -15.10 1.40 -7.34
CA HIS A 657 -15.62 2.41 -8.27
C HIS A 657 -16.72 3.30 -7.66
N GLY A 658 -16.54 3.69 -6.40
CA GLY A 658 -17.48 4.48 -5.63
C GLY A 658 -17.81 5.84 -6.26
N GLU A 659 -16.94 6.42 -7.08
CA GLU A 659 -17.19 7.67 -7.81
C GLU A 659 -18.28 7.49 -8.88
N GLY A 660 -18.28 6.33 -9.56
CA GLY A 660 -19.31 5.93 -10.50
C GLY A 660 -20.65 5.74 -9.81
N LEU A 661 -20.65 5.00 -8.68
CA LEU A 661 -21.84 4.81 -7.86
C LEU A 661 -22.38 6.14 -7.31
N ALA A 662 -21.50 7.05 -6.86
CA ALA A 662 -21.88 8.37 -6.36
C ALA A 662 -22.60 9.18 -7.45
N THR A 663 -22.02 9.22 -8.65
CA THR A 663 -22.60 9.91 -9.81
C THR A 663 -23.98 9.35 -10.16
N LEU A 664 -24.13 8.03 -10.20
CA LEU A 664 -25.40 7.36 -10.48
C LEU A 664 -26.46 7.64 -9.40
N LEU A 665 -26.10 7.55 -8.12
CA LEU A 665 -27.00 7.82 -7.00
C LEU A 665 -27.47 9.27 -7.00
N SER A 666 -26.57 10.23 -7.18
CA SER A 666 -26.90 11.66 -7.22
C SER A 666 -27.88 11.99 -8.34
N LEU A 667 -27.66 11.44 -9.53
CA LEU A 667 -28.54 11.64 -10.69
C LEU A 667 -29.88 10.92 -10.52
N SER A 668 -29.90 9.74 -9.91
CA SER A 668 -31.12 8.99 -9.60
C SER A 668 -32.01 9.72 -8.59
N ILE A 669 -31.42 10.33 -7.56
CA ILE A 669 -32.12 11.19 -6.59
C ILE A 669 -32.73 12.40 -7.30
N LEU A 670 -31.98 13.06 -8.18
CA LEU A 670 -32.46 14.22 -8.96
C LEU A 670 -33.60 13.85 -9.91
N LEU A 671 -33.46 12.74 -10.63
CA LEU A 671 -34.49 12.25 -11.54
C LEU A 671 -35.77 11.91 -10.76
N SER A 672 -35.66 11.15 -9.68
CA SER A 672 -36.79 10.77 -8.82
C SER A 672 -37.52 12.00 -8.27
N TRP A 673 -36.78 13.01 -7.82
CA TRP A 673 -37.37 14.26 -7.35
C TRP A 673 -38.09 15.01 -8.47
N SER A 674 -37.51 15.07 -9.67
CA SER A 674 -38.14 15.72 -10.83
C SER A 674 -39.47 15.06 -11.19
N LEU A 675 -39.51 13.72 -11.20
CA LEU A 675 -40.71 12.93 -11.48
C LEU A 675 -41.77 13.13 -10.38
N LEU A 676 -41.38 13.11 -9.10
CA LEU A 676 -42.28 13.32 -7.95
C LEU A 676 -42.89 14.72 -7.86
N ARG A 677 -42.17 15.75 -8.31
CA ARG A 677 -42.72 17.12 -8.36
C ARG A 677 -43.77 17.21 -9.46
N ARG A 678 -43.55 16.52 -10.58
CA ARG A 678 -44.36 16.69 -11.77
C ARG A 678 -45.60 15.80 -11.82
N SER A 679 -45.57 14.66 -11.13
CA SER A 679 -46.79 13.91 -10.81
C SER A 679 -47.81 14.75 -10.02
N ARG A 680 -47.44 15.92 -9.47
CA ARG A 680 -48.37 16.88 -8.86
C ARG A 680 -49.06 17.83 -9.85
N LEU A 681 -48.52 18.03 -11.06
CA LEU A 681 -49.04 18.90 -12.13
C LEU A 681 -49.77 18.03 -13.18
N SER A 682 -51.10 18.11 -13.28
CA SER A 682 -51.92 17.05 -13.91
C SER A 682 -51.97 16.99 -15.45
N ASN A 683 -51.24 17.83 -16.20
CA ASN A 683 -51.52 18.04 -17.63
C ASN A 683 -50.31 17.89 -18.60
N ALA A 684 -49.21 17.26 -18.21
CA ALA A 684 -48.04 17.10 -19.08
C ALA A 684 -48.02 15.73 -19.80
N SER A 685 -47.64 15.69 -21.08
CA SER A 685 -47.48 14.46 -21.87
C SER A 685 -46.20 13.69 -21.49
N ASP A 686 -46.20 12.35 -21.61
CA ASP A 686 -45.08 11.51 -21.17
C ASP A 686 -43.76 11.81 -21.89
N SER A 687 -43.79 12.15 -23.18
CA SER A 687 -42.59 12.52 -23.93
C SER A 687 -41.95 13.79 -23.37
N GLN A 688 -42.76 14.74 -22.90
CA GLN A 688 -42.32 15.99 -22.30
C GLN A 688 -41.76 15.80 -20.89
N ILE A 689 -42.16 14.73 -20.18
CA ILE A 689 -41.62 14.35 -18.87
C ILE A 689 -40.19 13.81 -19.02
N TRP A 690 -39.98 12.88 -19.95
CA TRP A 690 -38.66 12.32 -20.23
C TRP A 690 -37.70 13.36 -20.81
N GLN A 691 -38.15 14.19 -21.75
CA GLN A 691 -37.36 15.28 -22.32
C GLN A 691 -36.85 16.24 -21.24
N GLU A 692 -37.70 16.67 -20.32
CA GLU A 692 -37.30 17.59 -19.25
C GLU A 692 -36.45 16.93 -18.17
N GLY A 693 -36.65 15.63 -17.89
CA GLY A 693 -35.79 14.85 -17.02
C GLY A 693 -34.36 14.75 -17.57
N VAL A 694 -34.21 14.41 -18.85
CA VAL A 694 -32.89 14.33 -19.50
C VAL A 694 -32.22 15.70 -19.58
N LEU A 695 -32.96 16.77 -19.91
CA LEU A 695 -32.44 18.14 -19.87
C LEU A 695 -31.98 18.56 -18.47
N LEU A 696 -32.66 18.10 -17.43
CA LEU A 696 -32.26 18.33 -16.04
C LEU A 696 -30.95 17.61 -15.69
N LEU A 697 -30.85 16.32 -16.03
CA LEU A 697 -29.65 15.51 -15.79
C LEU A 697 -28.44 16.08 -16.54
N ARG A 698 -28.62 16.51 -17.80
CA ARG A 698 -27.60 17.21 -18.59
C ARG A 698 -27.12 18.48 -17.89
N ARG A 699 -28.04 19.35 -17.46
CA ARG A 699 -27.66 20.60 -16.77
C ARG A 699 -26.96 20.32 -15.45
N SER A 700 -27.43 19.34 -14.68
CA SER A 700 -26.81 19.00 -13.39
C SER A 700 -25.42 18.41 -13.56
N SER A 701 -25.21 17.52 -14.53
CA SER A 701 -23.90 16.92 -14.81
C SER A 701 -22.91 17.98 -15.30
N LEU A 702 -23.33 18.90 -16.17
CA LEU A 702 -22.49 20.03 -16.61
C LEU A 702 -22.11 20.97 -15.45
N VAL A 703 -23.03 21.27 -14.54
CA VAL A 703 -22.73 22.10 -13.36
C VAL A 703 -21.79 21.38 -12.40
N ALA A 704 -22.01 20.08 -12.15
CA ALA A 704 -21.11 19.27 -11.33
C ALA A 704 -19.71 19.19 -11.95
N LEU A 705 -19.61 18.92 -13.25
CA LEU A 705 -18.36 18.89 -14.02
C LEU A 705 -17.61 20.21 -13.87
N LEU A 706 -18.30 21.33 -14.02
CA LEU A 706 -17.71 22.66 -13.92
C LEU A 706 -17.22 22.98 -12.51
N VAL A 707 -17.97 22.59 -11.47
CA VAL A 707 -17.55 22.77 -10.07
C VAL A 707 -16.31 21.93 -9.76
N VAL A 708 -16.34 20.64 -10.09
CA VAL A 708 -15.20 19.74 -9.85
C VAL A 708 -13.97 20.18 -10.65
N THR A 709 -14.15 20.61 -11.89
CA THR A 709 -13.05 21.17 -12.71
C THR A 709 -12.46 22.43 -12.08
N MET A 710 -13.27 23.32 -11.51
CA MET A 710 -12.75 24.50 -10.81
C MET A 710 -11.98 24.14 -9.53
N VAL A 711 -12.46 23.16 -8.76
CA VAL A 711 -11.76 22.64 -7.58
C VAL A 711 -10.40 22.07 -8.00
N TYR A 712 -10.38 21.24 -9.04
CA TYR A 712 -9.16 20.67 -9.61
C TYR A 712 -8.17 21.76 -10.06
N LEU A 713 -8.61 22.72 -10.88
CA LEU A 713 -7.77 23.82 -11.37
C LEU A 713 -7.26 24.73 -10.24
N ALA A 714 -8.00 24.84 -9.13
CA ALA A 714 -7.57 25.62 -7.97
C ALA A 714 -6.54 24.88 -7.10
N ALA A 715 -6.67 23.56 -6.96
CA ALA A 715 -5.84 22.72 -6.11
C ALA A 715 -4.53 22.28 -6.79
N LEU A 716 -4.59 21.86 -8.05
CA LEU A 716 -3.48 21.25 -8.79
C LEU A 716 -2.19 22.09 -8.84
N PRO A 717 -2.21 23.43 -9.02
CA PRO A 717 -0.98 24.22 -9.00
C PRO A 717 -0.23 24.14 -7.65
N SER A 718 -0.94 23.93 -6.54
CA SER A 718 -0.31 23.74 -5.23
C SER A 718 0.28 22.34 -5.10
N VAL A 719 -0.38 21.33 -5.67
CA VAL A 719 0.10 19.93 -5.72
C VAL A 719 1.40 19.85 -6.51
N ILE A 720 1.43 20.39 -7.74
CA ILE A 720 2.63 20.38 -8.59
C ILE A 720 3.81 21.10 -7.91
N LYS A 721 3.55 22.23 -7.22
CA LYS A 721 4.62 22.92 -6.46
C LYS A 721 5.13 22.09 -5.29
N ALA A 722 4.24 21.42 -4.57
CA ALA A 722 4.61 20.53 -3.48
C ALA A 722 5.43 19.33 -4.00
N GLU A 723 4.98 18.70 -5.08
CA GLU A 723 5.67 17.57 -5.73
C GLU A 723 7.06 17.95 -6.25
N ASN A 724 7.23 19.13 -6.85
CA ASN A 724 8.57 19.55 -7.29
C ASN A 724 9.52 19.77 -6.10
N LYS A 725 9.01 20.35 -5.00
CA LYS A 725 9.81 20.53 -3.78
C LYS A 725 10.14 19.18 -3.12
N ASP A 726 9.18 18.28 -3.10
CA ASP A 726 9.35 16.91 -2.60
C ASP A 726 10.38 16.13 -3.44
N TYR A 727 10.25 16.20 -4.77
CA TYR A 727 11.20 15.62 -5.71
C TYR A 727 12.62 16.12 -5.45
N GLN A 728 12.82 17.43 -5.31
CA GLN A 728 14.14 17.99 -5.03
C GLN A 728 14.71 17.50 -3.69
N LYS A 729 13.88 17.48 -2.64
CA LYS A 729 14.29 16.98 -1.32
C LYS A 729 14.68 15.50 -1.38
N ARG A 730 13.88 14.66 -2.03
CA ARG A 730 14.10 13.21 -2.13
C ARG A 730 15.28 12.86 -3.04
N SER A 731 15.40 13.53 -4.18
CA SER A 731 16.57 13.40 -5.05
C SER A 731 17.86 13.80 -4.33
N GLN A 732 17.84 14.91 -3.56
CA GLN A 732 19.00 15.30 -2.77
C GLN A 732 19.34 14.28 -1.67
N ALA A 733 18.34 13.67 -1.02
CA ALA A 733 18.56 12.60 -0.06
C ALA A 733 19.22 11.35 -0.69
N LEU A 734 18.82 10.98 -1.91
CA LEU A 734 19.44 9.88 -2.65
C LEU A 734 20.88 10.17 -3.09
N LEU A 735 21.23 11.45 -3.25
CA LEU A 735 22.57 11.89 -3.65
C LEU A 735 23.49 12.19 -2.45
N ASN A 736 22.93 12.42 -1.26
CA ASN A 736 23.68 12.81 -0.05
C ASN A 736 23.39 11.87 1.13
N LEU A 737 23.86 10.64 1.02
CA LEU A 737 23.59 9.55 1.98
C LEU A 737 24.24 9.75 3.35
N LEU A 738 25.18 10.69 3.47
CA LEU A 738 25.90 10.99 4.72
C LEU A 738 25.17 12.02 5.60
N GLU A 739 24.21 12.76 5.06
CA GLU A 739 23.46 13.79 5.81
C GLU A 739 22.71 13.21 7.03
N PRO A 740 22.01 12.05 6.92
CA PRO A 740 21.41 11.39 8.07
C PRO A 740 22.42 11.06 9.19
N LEU A 741 23.62 10.59 8.82
CA LEU A 741 24.65 10.21 9.79
C LEU A 741 25.14 11.43 10.57
N GLN A 742 25.38 12.55 9.88
CA GLN A 742 25.81 13.81 10.50
C GLN A 742 24.77 14.33 11.50
N GLU A 743 23.48 14.21 11.16
CA GLU A 743 22.40 14.61 12.06
C GLU A 743 22.30 13.70 13.29
N VAL A 744 22.44 12.38 13.10
CA VAL A 744 22.47 11.41 14.20
C VAL A 744 23.66 11.66 15.11
N ASP A 745 24.85 11.95 14.58
CA ASP A 745 26.04 12.30 15.36
C ASP A 745 25.84 13.58 16.17
N ARG A 746 25.14 14.59 15.62
CA ARG A 746 24.76 15.80 16.36
C ARG A 746 23.85 15.46 17.53
N ILE A 747 22.80 14.67 17.29
CA ILE A 747 21.85 14.24 18.34
C ILE A 747 22.56 13.39 19.41
N GLN A 748 23.53 12.54 19.05
CA GLN A 748 24.33 11.81 20.03
C GLN A 748 25.14 12.74 20.93
N ALA A 749 25.69 13.82 20.39
CA ALA A 749 26.41 14.82 21.19
C ALA A 749 25.46 15.51 22.18
N GLU A 750 24.25 15.87 21.73
CA GLU A 750 23.19 16.44 22.58
C GLU A 750 22.80 15.48 23.73
N ILE A 751 22.57 14.19 23.43
CA ILE A 751 22.22 13.18 24.45
C ILE A 751 23.30 13.02 25.53
N LYS A 752 24.59 13.10 25.14
CA LYS A 752 25.70 12.99 26.10
C LYS A 752 25.73 14.13 27.12
N GLU A 753 25.11 15.27 26.80
CA GLU A 753 24.99 16.42 27.69
C GLU A 753 23.78 16.31 28.64
N GLU A 754 22.93 15.28 28.49
CA GLU A 754 21.72 15.06 29.31
C GLU A 754 22.01 14.08 30.49
N PRO A 755 22.27 14.58 31.72
CA PRO A 755 22.70 13.72 32.82
C PRO A 755 21.64 12.71 33.27
N GLU A 756 20.35 13.07 33.20
CA GLU A 756 19.24 12.18 33.57
C GLU A 756 19.14 10.98 32.61
N GLN A 757 19.30 11.24 31.31
CA GLN A 757 19.29 10.20 30.28
C GLN A 757 20.48 9.26 30.43
N MET A 758 21.68 9.81 30.65
CA MET A 758 22.90 9.04 30.87
C MET A 758 22.82 8.16 32.13
N GLN A 759 22.19 8.66 33.20
CA GLN A 759 21.93 7.88 34.41
C GLN A 759 20.95 6.73 34.15
N SER A 760 19.88 6.98 33.38
CA SER A 760 18.92 5.95 32.98
C SER A 760 19.59 4.83 32.18
N PHE A 761 20.44 5.17 31.21
CA PHE A 761 21.22 4.17 30.46
C PHE A 761 22.12 3.37 31.39
N GLY A 762 22.81 4.01 32.34
CA GLY A 762 23.66 3.30 33.31
C GLY A 762 22.92 2.27 34.16
N LEU A 763 21.62 2.48 34.45
CA LEU A 763 20.79 1.49 35.16
C LEU A 763 20.42 0.31 34.25
N GLN A 764 19.95 0.58 33.03
CA GLN A 764 19.60 -0.46 32.06
C GLN A 764 20.81 -1.34 31.70
N ILE A 765 22.01 -0.76 31.60
CA ILE A 765 23.22 -1.52 31.29
C ILE A 765 23.55 -2.54 32.40
N LYS A 766 23.31 -2.18 33.66
CA LYS A 766 23.49 -3.13 34.78
C LYS A 766 22.51 -4.29 34.72
N GLU A 767 21.28 -4.05 34.28
CA GLU A 767 20.27 -5.10 34.08
C GLU A 767 20.73 -6.06 32.96
N ILE A 768 21.23 -5.52 31.85
CA ILE A 768 21.79 -6.32 30.73
C ILE A 768 23.02 -7.13 31.18
N GLU A 769 23.94 -6.52 31.93
CA GLU A 769 25.10 -7.22 32.48
C GLU A 769 24.67 -8.38 33.39
N GLN A 770 23.60 -8.20 34.18
CA GLN A 770 23.03 -9.24 35.03
C GLN A 770 22.37 -10.36 34.22
N GLN A 771 21.60 -10.03 33.18
CA GLN A 771 21.02 -11.02 32.25
C GLN A 771 22.10 -11.87 31.58
N LEU A 772 23.20 -11.27 31.13
CA LEU A 772 24.32 -12.00 30.52
C LEU A 772 24.96 -13.02 31.49
N ILE A 773 25.00 -12.72 32.79
CA ILE A 773 25.46 -13.67 33.82
C ILE A 773 24.49 -14.86 33.90
N GLU A 774 23.19 -14.59 33.96
CA GLU A 774 22.14 -15.61 34.04
C GLU A 774 22.12 -16.52 32.80
N GLU A 775 22.25 -15.94 31.60
CA GLU A 775 22.35 -16.68 30.34
C GLU A 775 23.58 -17.59 30.29
N ALA A 776 24.73 -17.11 30.77
CA ALA A 776 25.96 -17.89 30.79
C ALA A 776 25.82 -19.13 31.69
N ASP A 777 25.22 -18.95 32.87
CA ASP A 777 24.97 -20.03 33.82
C ASP A 777 24.01 -21.07 33.24
N GLN A 778 22.91 -20.63 32.61
CA GLN A 778 21.94 -21.53 31.97
C GLN A 778 22.55 -22.32 30.79
N THR A 779 23.43 -21.68 30.01
CA THR A 779 24.06 -22.29 28.84
C THR A 779 25.08 -23.37 29.22
N VAL A 780 25.83 -23.16 30.31
CA VAL A 780 26.92 -24.05 30.74
C VAL A 780 26.44 -25.13 31.73
N ASN A 781 25.44 -24.81 32.56
CA ASN A 781 24.88 -25.68 33.59
C ASN A 781 23.35 -25.78 33.44
N PRO A 782 22.84 -26.52 32.43
CA PRO A 782 21.41 -26.68 32.27
C PRO A 782 20.80 -27.39 33.48
N SER A 783 19.87 -26.71 34.17
CA SER A 783 19.10 -27.33 35.26
C SER A 783 18.38 -28.59 34.75
N PRO A 784 18.42 -29.73 35.46
CA PRO A 784 17.73 -30.96 35.05
C PRO A 784 16.19 -30.90 35.23
N GLN A 785 15.57 -29.72 35.28
CA GLN A 785 14.14 -29.55 35.49
C GLN A 785 13.58 -28.44 34.61
N GLY A 786 12.63 -28.81 33.76
CA GLY A 786 11.91 -27.91 32.88
C GLY A 786 10.78 -28.62 32.12
N GLU A 787 9.96 -29.41 32.81
CA GLU A 787 8.56 -29.50 32.40
C GLU A 787 8.05 -28.06 32.38
N LEU A 788 7.95 -27.47 31.19
CA LEU A 788 7.17 -26.27 30.94
C LEU A 788 5.76 -26.57 31.48
N LYS A 789 5.44 -26.02 32.66
CA LYS A 789 4.04 -25.82 32.99
C LYS A 789 3.47 -24.93 31.88
N PRO A 790 2.39 -25.33 31.21
CA PRO A 790 1.75 -24.47 30.24
C PRO A 790 1.36 -23.17 30.96
N LEU A 791 1.84 -22.05 30.43
CA LEU A 791 1.28 -20.74 30.75
C LEU A 791 -0.13 -20.74 30.14
N GLU A 792 -1.13 -20.71 31.01
CA GLU A 792 -2.56 -20.51 30.67
C GLU A 792 -2.84 -19.08 30.23
#